data_AF-A0A3G1L119-F1
#
_entry.id   AF-A0A3G1L119-F1
#
_cell.length_a   1.000
_cell.length_b   1.000
_cell.length_c   1.000
_cell.angle_alpha   90.00
_cell.angle_beta   90.00
_cell.angle_gamma   90.00
#
_symmetry.space_group_name_H-M   'P 1'
#
loop_
_entity.id
_entity.type
_entity.pdbx_description
1 polymer ?
#
loop_
_entity_poly.entity_id
_entity_poly.type
_entity_poly.pdbx_seq_one_letter_code
_entity_poly.pdbx_strand_id
1 'polypeptide(L)'
;MKVQPFEVLLKWMLQEYEENRSIFGIPRSLFYIPQKDHPYATGDLFGHYLATPIGPAAGPHTQLAQNILCAWLSGGRFMELKTVQIMDELEISRPCIDMADEGYNVEWSQELKLDQSVQEYIKAWVLIHILHRLLGFDQLPVGTIFNMSVGYNLEGIQSLPMTRFMDRLADASEEIGHMREMLRARFPRFAEIPVPARITNNVTLSTMHGCPPEEIERIARYLMEERGLHTIVKLNPTLLGKERVLAILHDHLGFHEINIPDQVFEHDLDYGRAVEMIKRLRHTAIERNLTFGVKLSNTLAMENHKGVFTGNEMYMSGRALYPITMNLFHQLAREFDGDLPVSYSAGADALNVTAILAAGARPVTVASDLLKPGGYSRLLQYLESLDTEMSNRGAANLAELTRDKLTNLEQAAAEALADPRYKKAYHPHGLPKVESGLESFDCITAPCVGKCGLCQDVPGYARLIARGDDDRALEVILDRNPLPAVSGYMCTHLCQTCCTRNNYDQPVAIRALKRFAAEQGQVTLPVREKSNRRVAVIGSGPAGLAAAFYLALNGVQATIFEAKDRAGGMPALAPAFRIPPAVVQEDIDRIKGLGVEIKLSHPITTPPEELLKEGFDAVYLACGFPKDARLNIEGMEGKGIFSALDLLDQVARGEKPDLGSRVLVIGGGNTAMDAARTARRLTGNPATVVYRRTAQEMPAAREEVEELLAEGNVLEELVSPIRVILRDGRVSGLECLRNKLGEPDADGRRKPVPIEGSGFVLEADAIVVAVGQSPDLTFLDGSSLSLHQNGAIAVDPQTGQAGTPGVYAGGDAVRGPAIVIQACADGRRAAEAICGSFGIHFETLVSPQRGLSEEEILQAKRARTRKEARHQPEMLPMTERTGFDLVEGTLREEAARAEAARCMQCSAFCDKCVEVCPNRANYTYLTPPVHVMLPLLYCQDGELAVTGEEPFRIEQTRQIIHLDDFCNECGNCATFCVHQGKPYQDKPRLFLKESDFVQENDNAFYMEGNTIRRREKGVESKLSLVNNGWDFESKLVRISMSDDFVIKEMALKKAFEGALSLREAAEMAVIFRGITNTLSFLL
;
A
#
# COMPACT_ATOMS: atom_id res chain seq x y z
N MET A 1 1.85 6.24 -26.17
CA MET A 1 1.24 4.92 -26.45
C MET A 1 1.21 4.65 -27.95
N LYS A 2 1.65 3.46 -28.39
CA LYS A 2 1.88 3.07 -29.78
C LYS A 2 1.39 1.63 -30.00
N VAL A 3 0.56 1.44 -31.02
CA VAL A 3 -0.02 0.14 -31.37
C VAL A 3 1.00 -0.77 -32.06
N GLN A 4 0.85 -2.09 -31.86
CA GLN A 4 1.73 -3.10 -32.45
C GLN A 4 1.01 -3.92 -33.54
N PRO A 5 1.73 -4.43 -34.55
CA PRO A 5 1.14 -5.31 -35.56
C PRO A 5 0.57 -6.59 -34.94
N PHE A 6 -0.48 -7.14 -35.56
CA PHE A 6 -1.11 -8.39 -35.10
C PHE A 6 -0.12 -9.56 -35.03
N GLU A 7 0.75 -9.70 -36.03
CA GLU A 7 1.79 -10.74 -36.08
C GLU A 7 2.76 -10.65 -34.90
N VAL A 8 3.17 -9.43 -34.52
CA VAL A 8 4.09 -9.20 -33.40
C VAL A 8 3.43 -9.62 -32.09
N LEU A 9 2.20 -9.18 -31.84
CA LEU A 9 1.45 -9.57 -30.63
C LEU A 9 1.21 -11.08 -30.56
N LEU A 10 0.91 -11.73 -31.68
CA LEU A 10 0.72 -13.18 -31.73
C LEU A 10 2.04 -13.92 -31.47
N LYS A 11 3.14 -13.54 -32.12
CA LYS A 11 4.47 -14.15 -31.91
C LYS A 11 4.86 -14.05 -30.44
N TRP A 12 4.77 -12.84 -29.88
CA TRP A 12 5.04 -12.57 -28.47
C TRP A 12 4.22 -13.49 -27.58
N MET A 13 2.90 -13.45 -27.69
CA MET A 13 1.98 -14.24 -26.87
C MET A 13 2.31 -15.74 -26.88
N LEU A 14 2.62 -16.29 -28.06
CA LEU A 14 2.96 -17.71 -28.20
C LEU A 14 4.31 -18.04 -27.57
N GLN A 15 5.32 -17.22 -27.82
CA GLN A 15 6.68 -17.43 -27.33
C GLN A 15 6.75 -17.27 -25.81
N GLU A 16 6.12 -16.24 -25.25
CA GLU A 16 6.04 -16.04 -23.79
C GLU A 16 5.32 -17.22 -23.10
N TYR A 17 4.24 -17.73 -23.70
CA TYR A 17 3.51 -18.86 -23.14
C TYR A 17 4.30 -20.17 -23.18
N GLU A 18 5.13 -20.37 -24.22
CA GLU A 18 6.02 -21.51 -24.35
C GLU A 18 7.19 -21.43 -23.36
N GLU A 19 7.87 -20.28 -23.30
CA GLU A 19 9.08 -20.06 -22.49
C GLU A 19 8.75 -19.91 -20.99
N ASN A 20 7.76 -19.08 -20.66
CA ASN A 20 7.54 -18.61 -19.29
C ASN A 20 6.22 -19.08 -18.68
N ARG A 21 5.37 -19.77 -19.45
CA ARG A 21 4.02 -20.17 -19.01
C ARG A 21 3.20 -18.95 -18.56
N SER A 22 3.42 -17.80 -19.19
CA SER A 22 2.67 -16.56 -18.98
C SER A 22 2.26 -15.93 -20.31
N ILE A 23 1.31 -15.01 -20.27
CA ILE A 23 0.92 -14.20 -21.43
C ILE A 23 0.79 -12.75 -20.98
N PHE A 24 1.53 -11.85 -21.64
CA PHE A 24 1.65 -10.44 -21.27
C PHE A 24 1.96 -10.26 -19.78
N GLY A 25 2.78 -11.14 -19.21
CA GLY A 25 3.19 -11.20 -17.82
C GLY A 25 2.14 -11.71 -16.83
N ILE A 26 1.00 -12.25 -17.27
CA ILE A 26 0.04 -12.95 -16.41
C ILE A 26 0.44 -14.44 -16.39
N PRO A 27 0.85 -15.01 -15.24
CA PRO A 27 1.17 -16.43 -15.14
C PRO A 27 -0.05 -17.31 -15.39
N ARG A 28 0.15 -18.48 -16.01
CA ARG A 28 -0.91 -19.47 -16.28
C ARG A 28 -1.70 -19.86 -15.03
N SER A 29 -1.06 -19.89 -13.86
CA SER A 29 -1.70 -20.20 -12.59
C SER A 29 -2.73 -19.17 -12.12
N LEU A 30 -2.78 -18.01 -12.78
CA LEU A 30 -3.74 -16.93 -12.60
C LEU A 30 -4.65 -16.77 -13.83
N PHE A 31 -4.72 -17.79 -14.70
CA PHE A 31 -5.73 -17.82 -15.76
C PHE A 31 -7.04 -18.35 -15.21
N TYR A 32 -8.13 -17.71 -15.62
CA TYR A 32 -9.46 -18.28 -15.45
C TYR A 32 -9.62 -19.49 -16.38
N ILE A 33 -10.08 -20.60 -15.81
CA ILE A 33 -10.36 -21.82 -16.54
C ILE A 33 -11.89 -21.92 -16.70
N PRO A 34 -12.44 -21.73 -17.91
CA PRO A 34 -13.87 -21.84 -18.12
C PRO A 34 -14.35 -23.26 -17.87
N GLN A 35 -15.52 -23.38 -17.25
CA GLN A 35 -16.20 -24.66 -17.04
C GLN A 35 -17.51 -24.69 -17.82
N LYS A 36 -17.95 -25.89 -18.18
CA LYS A 36 -19.25 -26.09 -18.83
C LYS A 36 -20.36 -25.84 -17.80
N ASP A 37 -21.42 -25.14 -18.22
CA ASP A 37 -22.65 -24.96 -17.43
C ASP A 37 -22.45 -24.24 -16.08
N HIS A 38 -21.55 -23.25 -16.01
CA HIS A 38 -21.36 -22.45 -14.79
C HIS A 38 -22.68 -21.76 -14.37
N PRO A 39 -23.08 -21.79 -13.08
CA PRO A 39 -24.32 -21.15 -12.61
C PRO A 39 -24.41 -19.64 -12.91
N TYR A 40 -23.29 -18.93 -12.98
CA TYR A 40 -23.30 -17.50 -13.30
C TYR A 40 -23.28 -17.17 -14.80
N ALA A 41 -23.22 -18.17 -15.69
CA ALA A 41 -23.27 -17.93 -17.12
C ALA A 41 -24.65 -17.37 -17.52
N THR A 42 -24.66 -16.48 -18.51
CA THR A 42 -25.88 -15.88 -19.04
C THR A 42 -26.15 -16.42 -20.43
N GLY A 43 -27.27 -17.16 -20.57
CA GLY A 43 -27.66 -17.82 -21.82
C GLY A 43 -27.91 -16.85 -22.97
N ASP A 44 -28.47 -15.68 -22.68
CA ASP A 44 -28.75 -14.63 -23.65
C ASP A 44 -28.56 -13.25 -23.00
N LEU A 45 -27.57 -12.51 -23.49
CA LEU A 45 -27.41 -11.08 -23.32
C LEU A 45 -27.18 -10.46 -24.70
N PHE A 46 -28.13 -9.65 -25.17
CA PHE A 46 -28.12 -9.05 -26.52
C PHE A 46 -28.09 -10.10 -27.66
N GLY A 47 -28.70 -11.26 -27.45
CA GLY A 47 -28.69 -12.38 -28.41
C GLY A 47 -27.44 -13.25 -28.33
N HIS A 48 -26.56 -13.05 -27.34
CA HIS A 48 -25.28 -13.76 -27.21
C HIS A 48 -25.13 -14.47 -25.87
N TYR A 49 -24.46 -15.62 -25.88
CA TYR A 49 -24.03 -16.30 -24.65
C TYR A 49 -22.87 -15.54 -24.01
N LEU A 50 -22.97 -15.30 -22.70
CA LEU A 50 -21.93 -14.65 -21.90
C LEU A 50 -21.46 -15.60 -20.78
N ALA A 51 -20.19 -15.99 -20.80
CA ALA A 51 -19.66 -17.00 -19.89
C ALA A 51 -19.49 -16.51 -18.45
N THR A 52 -19.14 -15.23 -18.24
CA THR A 52 -19.07 -14.61 -16.91
C THR A 52 -19.77 -13.25 -16.92
N PRO A 53 -20.49 -12.86 -15.85
CA PRO A 53 -21.29 -11.63 -15.85
C PRO A 53 -20.44 -10.38 -15.57
N ILE A 54 -19.12 -10.50 -15.64
CA ILE A 54 -18.16 -9.46 -15.24
C ILE A 54 -17.17 -9.10 -16.35
N GLY A 55 -16.57 -7.93 -16.24
CA GLY A 55 -15.41 -7.57 -17.06
C GLY A 55 -14.90 -6.15 -16.82
N PRO A 56 -13.95 -5.68 -17.63
CA PRO A 56 -13.43 -4.33 -17.50
C PRO A 56 -14.45 -3.29 -18.00
N ALA A 57 -14.51 -2.14 -17.33
CA ALA A 57 -15.30 -0.98 -17.76
C ALA A 57 -14.58 -0.18 -18.86
N ALA A 58 -15.29 0.73 -19.52
CA ALA A 58 -14.71 1.67 -20.49
C ALA A 58 -13.56 2.45 -19.83
N GLY A 59 -12.32 2.11 -20.16
CA GLY A 59 -11.16 2.59 -19.42
C GLY A 59 -9.84 2.15 -20.04
N PRO A 60 -8.71 2.38 -19.34
CA PRO A 60 -7.40 2.02 -19.88
C PRO A 60 -7.26 0.52 -20.15
N HIS A 61 -7.97 -0.33 -19.40
CA HIS A 61 -7.96 -1.80 -19.58
C HIS A 61 -8.62 -2.30 -20.87
N THR A 62 -9.28 -1.43 -21.64
CA THR A 62 -9.96 -1.79 -22.90
C THR A 62 -9.51 -0.96 -24.10
N GLN A 63 -8.30 -0.37 -24.05
CA GLN A 63 -7.74 0.41 -25.16
C GLN A 63 -6.90 -0.42 -26.13
N LEU A 64 -5.90 -1.15 -25.62
CA LEU A 64 -4.99 -1.96 -26.44
C LEU A 64 -5.43 -3.43 -26.48
N ALA A 65 -5.05 -4.15 -27.54
CA ALA A 65 -5.42 -5.54 -27.70
C ALA A 65 -4.94 -6.41 -26.53
N GLN A 66 -3.70 -6.24 -26.07
CA GLN A 66 -3.16 -6.98 -24.92
C GLN A 66 -3.89 -6.67 -23.60
N ASN A 67 -4.45 -5.47 -23.45
CA ASN A 67 -5.20 -5.10 -22.25
C ASN A 67 -6.49 -5.93 -22.17
N ILE A 68 -7.21 -6.01 -23.29
CA ILE A 68 -8.43 -6.83 -23.42
C ILE A 68 -8.11 -8.31 -23.22
N LEU A 69 -6.99 -8.80 -23.79
CA LEU A 69 -6.55 -10.19 -23.61
C LEU A 69 -6.20 -10.49 -22.15
N CYS A 70 -5.56 -9.57 -21.43
CA CYS A 70 -5.26 -9.71 -20.00
C CYS A 70 -6.54 -9.81 -19.15
N ALA A 71 -7.55 -8.97 -19.44
CA ALA A 71 -8.85 -9.07 -18.81
C ALA A 71 -9.54 -10.40 -19.11
N TRP A 72 -9.46 -10.87 -20.37
CA TRP A 72 -10.03 -12.15 -20.79
C TRP A 72 -9.35 -13.34 -20.11
N LEU A 73 -8.02 -13.36 -20.06
CA LEU A 73 -7.25 -14.40 -19.36
C LEU A 73 -7.61 -14.46 -17.87
N SER A 74 -8.00 -13.34 -17.27
CA SER A 74 -8.34 -13.24 -15.84
C SER A 74 -9.83 -13.51 -15.54
N GLY A 75 -10.65 -13.83 -16.55
CA GLY A 75 -12.05 -14.20 -16.38
C GLY A 75 -13.08 -13.14 -16.77
N GLY A 76 -12.65 -11.95 -17.21
CA GLY A 76 -13.56 -10.95 -17.79
C GLY A 76 -14.14 -11.42 -19.13
N ARG A 77 -15.45 -11.33 -19.32
CA ARG A 77 -16.12 -11.74 -20.56
C ARG A 77 -17.03 -10.67 -21.14
N PHE A 78 -17.44 -9.69 -20.34
CA PHE A 78 -18.10 -8.49 -20.84
C PHE A 78 -17.08 -7.35 -20.99
N MET A 79 -16.65 -7.07 -22.21
CA MET A 79 -15.64 -6.06 -22.50
C MET A 79 -16.32 -4.76 -22.88
N GLU A 80 -16.42 -3.82 -21.95
CA GLU A 80 -16.85 -2.47 -22.28
C GLU A 80 -15.66 -1.71 -22.89
N LEU A 81 -15.69 -1.55 -24.20
CA LEU A 81 -14.62 -0.91 -24.97
C LEU A 81 -14.47 0.55 -24.57
N LYS A 82 -13.27 1.09 -24.71
CA LYS A 82 -13.00 2.50 -24.39
C LYS A 82 -13.96 3.40 -25.16
N THR A 83 -14.56 4.36 -24.46
CA THR A 83 -15.43 5.37 -25.07
C THR A 83 -14.68 6.12 -26.15
N VAL A 84 -15.24 6.09 -27.36
CA VAL A 84 -14.69 6.80 -28.52
C VAL A 84 -15.46 8.08 -28.85
N GLN A 85 -14.76 9.07 -29.39
CA GLN A 85 -15.30 10.37 -29.84
C GLN A 85 -14.59 10.88 -31.11
N ILE A 86 -15.10 11.95 -31.73
CA ILE A 86 -14.47 12.56 -32.92
C ILE A 86 -13.19 13.32 -32.58
N MET A 87 -13.17 14.03 -31.45
CA MET A 87 -11.99 14.76 -30.98
C MET A 87 -10.97 13.74 -30.45
N ASP A 88 -10.24 13.11 -31.37
CA ASP A 88 -9.27 12.05 -31.11
C ASP A 88 -7.81 12.55 -31.08
N GLU A 89 -7.61 13.87 -31.17
CA GLU A 89 -6.35 14.58 -30.91
C GLU A 89 -6.56 15.59 -29.77
N LEU A 90 -6.41 15.13 -28.53
CA LEU A 90 -6.51 15.96 -27.32
C LEU A 90 -5.17 15.99 -26.58
N GLU A 91 -4.76 17.18 -26.13
CA GLU A 91 -3.69 17.30 -25.14
C GLU A 91 -4.24 16.91 -23.76
N ILE A 92 -3.87 15.73 -23.29
CA ILE A 92 -4.29 15.20 -22.00
C ILE A 92 -3.23 15.54 -20.96
N SER A 93 -3.63 16.20 -19.87
CA SER A 93 -2.75 16.44 -18.72
C SER A 93 -2.26 15.12 -18.12
N ARG A 94 -0.96 15.03 -17.85
CA ARG A 94 -0.30 13.85 -17.26
C ARG A 94 0.36 14.21 -15.92
N PRO A 95 0.24 13.38 -14.87
CA PRO A 95 -0.51 12.11 -14.83
C PRO A 95 -2.03 12.35 -14.95
N CYS A 96 -2.75 11.38 -15.54
CA CYS A 96 -4.19 11.50 -15.79
C CYS A 96 -5.04 10.63 -14.86
N ILE A 97 -4.42 9.83 -13.99
CA ILE A 97 -5.06 8.94 -13.02
C ILE A 97 -4.34 9.07 -11.67
N ASP A 98 -5.13 9.20 -10.59
CA ASP A 98 -4.70 8.97 -9.21
C ASP A 98 -5.58 7.89 -8.59
N MET A 99 -4.99 6.86 -7.99
CA MET A 99 -5.70 5.70 -7.44
C MET A 99 -5.33 5.42 -5.98
N ALA A 100 -4.84 6.45 -5.26
CA ALA A 100 -4.31 6.29 -3.91
C ALA A 100 -5.32 5.76 -2.87
N ASP A 101 -6.57 6.27 -2.89
CA ASP A 101 -7.67 5.85 -2.00
C ASP A 101 -8.95 5.72 -2.84
N GLU A 102 -9.67 6.84 -3.05
CA GLU A 102 -10.61 6.97 -4.16
C GLU A 102 -9.83 7.08 -5.49
N GLY A 103 -10.50 6.73 -6.58
CA GLY A 103 -9.94 6.87 -7.91
C GLY A 103 -10.32 8.21 -8.51
N TYR A 104 -9.35 9.01 -8.92
CA TYR A 104 -9.59 10.27 -9.62
C TYR A 104 -8.96 10.23 -11.00
N ASN A 105 -9.64 10.82 -11.98
CA ASN A 105 -9.11 11.02 -13.32
C ASN A 105 -9.50 12.39 -13.88
N VAL A 106 -8.81 12.80 -14.94
CA VAL A 106 -9.23 13.90 -15.81
C VAL A 106 -10.33 13.42 -16.77
N GLU A 107 -11.14 14.34 -17.30
CA GLU A 107 -12.30 14.03 -18.15
C GLU A 107 -11.92 13.17 -19.37
N TRP A 108 -10.89 13.62 -20.09
CA TRP A 108 -10.49 13.07 -21.37
C TRP A 108 -9.35 12.07 -21.20
N SER A 109 -9.55 10.86 -21.72
CA SER A 109 -8.57 9.78 -21.56
C SER A 109 -8.54 8.79 -22.73
N GLN A 110 -9.14 9.15 -23.88
CA GLN A 110 -8.96 8.39 -25.12
C GLN A 110 -7.62 8.80 -25.74
N GLU A 111 -6.78 7.81 -26.03
CA GLU A 111 -5.42 8.04 -26.51
C GLU A 111 -5.18 7.55 -27.94
N LEU A 112 -6.02 6.62 -28.38
CA LEU A 112 -5.98 6.08 -29.72
C LEU A 112 -6.99 6.78 -30.61
N LYS A 113 -6.58 7.04 -31.85
CA LYS A 113 -7.49 7.48 -32.91
C LYS A 113 -8.59 6.45 -33.17
N LEU A 114 -9.69 6.86 -33.78
CA LEU A 114 -10.81 5.96 -34.09
C LEU A 114 -10.35 4.72 -34.89
N ASP A 115 -9.55 4.94 -35.94
CA ASP A 115 -9.04 3.84 -36.79
C ASP A 115 -8.07 2.92 -36.05
N GLN A 116 -7.28 3.45 -35.11
CA GLN A 116 -6.39 2.64 -34.28
C GLN A 116 -7.19 1.81 -33.27
N SER A 117 -8.21 2.42 -32.65
CA SER A 117 -9.08 1.75 -31.68
C SER A 117 -9.78 0.55 -32.28
N VAL A 118 -10.44 0.71 -33.43
CA VAL A 118 -11.12 -0.41 -34.12
C VAL A 118 -10.14 -1.51 -34.54
N GLN A 119 -8.92 -1.16 -34.98
CA GLN A 119 -7.89 -2.16 -35.27
C GLN A 119 -7.49 -2.95 -34.02
N GLU A 120 -7.29 -2.31 -32.87
CA GLU A 120 -6.97 -3.01 -31.62
C GLU A 120 -8.12 -3.93 -31.18
N TYR A 121 -9.37 -3.50 -31.35
CA TYR A 121 -10.54 -4.32 -31.01
C TYR A 121 -10.66 -5.56 -31.92
N ILE A 122 -10.48 -5.40 -33.23
CA ILE A 122 -10.47 -6.53 -34.17
C ILE A 122 -9.31 -7.50 -33.85
N LYS A 123 -8.11 -6.98 -33.58
CA LYS A 123 -6.95 -7.81 -33.17
C LYS A 123 -7.28 -8.60 -31.91
N ALA A 124 -7.80 -7.95 -30.87
CA ALA A 124 -8.18 -8.61 -29.62
C ALA A 124 -9.23 -9.70 -29.87
N TRP A 125 -10.24 -9.42 -30.70
CA TRP A 125 -11.28 -10.38 -31.04
C TRP A 125 -10.71 -11.66 -31.69
N VAL A 126 -9.84 -11.51 -32.68
CA VAL A 126 -9.17 -12.65 -33.34
C VAL A 126 -8.24 -13.38 -32.35
N LEU A 127 -7.46 -12.65 -31.56
CA LEU A 127 -6.53 -13.24 -30.59
C LEU A 127 -7.26 -14.01 -29.47
N ILE A 128 -8.45 -13.57 -29.04
CA ILE A 128 -9.28 -14.32 -28.07
C ILE A 128 -9.66 -15.68 -28.63
N HIS A 129 -10.05 -15.77 -29.91
CA HIS A 129 -10.40 -17.04 -30.54
C HIS A 129 -9.18 -17.96 -30.70
N ILE A 130 -8.01 -17.39 -30.99
CA ILE A 130 -6.73 -18.12 -31.00
C ILE A 130 -6.39 -18.62 -29.59
N LEU A 131 -6.52 -17.79 -28.56
CA LEU A 131 -6.27 -18.16 -27.16
C LEU A 131 -7.20 -19.28 -26.71
N HIS A 132 -8.47 -19.20 -27.09
CA HIS A 132 -9.46 -20.23 -26.79
C HIS A 132 -9.03 -21.61 -27.30
N ARG A 133 -8.51 -21.69 -28.53
CA ARG A 133 -7.87 -22.90 -29.10
C ARG A 133 -6.56 -23.26 -28.39
N LEU A 134 -5.66 -22.28 -28.20
CA LEU A 134 -4.32 -22.49 -27.62
C LEU A 134 -4.39 -23.07 -26.20
N LEU A 135 -5.38 -22.64 -25.42
CA LEU A 135 -5.59 -23.08 -24.04
C LEU A 135 -6.44 -24.36 -23.96
N GLY A 136 -6.94 -24.88 -25.08
CA GLY A 136 -7.68 -26.13 -25.16
C GLY A 136 -9.16 -26.02 -24.76
N PHE A 137 -9.79 -24.86 -24.97
CA PHE A 137 -11.18 -24.61 -24.57
C PHE A 137 -12.21 -24.89 -25.69
N ASP A 138 -11.79 -25.44 -26.83
CA ASP A 138 -12.60 -25.61 -28.06
C ASP A 138 -13.97 -26.26 -27.91
N GLN A 139 -14.19 -27.04 -26.86
CA GLN A 139 -15.46 -27.70 -26.59
C GLN A 139 -16.49 -26.77 -25.94
N LEU A 140 -16.07 -25.57 -25.53
CA LEU A 140 -16.88 -24.56 -24.87
C LEU A 140 -17.15 -23.39 -25.81
N PRO A 141 -18.28 -22.68 -25.65
CA PRO A 141 -18.47 -21.40 -26.31
C PRO A 141 -17.47 -20.36 -25.79
N VAL A 142 -16.94 -19.50 -26.67
CA VAL A 142 -16.02 -18.40 -26.30
C VAL A 142 -16.67 -17.45 -25.26
N GLY A 143 -17.99 -17.25 -25.38
CA GLY A 143 -18.83 -16.59 -24.39
C GLY A 143 -18.38 -15.18 -24.00
N THR A 144 -17.89 -14.41 -24.98
CA THR A 144 -17.34 -13.06 -24.80
C THR A 144 -18.19 -12.06 -25.58
N ILE A 145 -18.54 -10.94 -24.95
CA ILE A 145 -19.29 -9.85 -25.58
C ILE A 145 -18.44 -8.59 -25.55
N PHE A 146 -18.24 -7.98 -26.72
CA PHE A 146 -17.71 -6.62 -26.82
C PHE A 146 -18.89 -5.64 -26.83
N ASN A 147 -18.87 -4.69 -25.92
CA ASN A 147 -19.82 -3.60 -25.85
C ASN A 147 -19.12 -2.31 -26.26
N MET A 148 -19.54 -1.77 -27.40
CA MET A 148 -19.02 -0.52 -27.92
C MET A 148 -19.39 0.61 -26.96
N SER A 149 -18.52 1.59 -26.78
CA SER A 149 -18.85 2.80 -26.02
C SER A 149 -18.62 4.03 -26.89
N VAL A 150 -19.64 4.88 -27.02
CA VAL A 150 -19.58 6.13 -27.80
C VAL A 150 -19.98 7.29 -26.91
N GLY A 151 -19.34 8.44 -27.08
CA GLY A 151 -19.65 9.63 -26.29
C GLY A 151 -19.39 10.90 -27.06
N TYR A 152 -20.44 11.48 -27.63
CA TYR A 152 -20.44 12.79 -28.28
C TYR A 152 -21.88 13.28 -28.50
N ASN A 153 -22.07 14.47 -29.07
CA ASN A 153 -23.39 14.92 -29.54
C ASN A 153 -23.86 14.10 -30.77
N LEU A 154 -25.14 14.20 -31.14
CA LEU A 154 -25.72 13.42 -32.23
C LEU A 154 -25.03 13.68 -33.56
N GLU A 155 -24.79 14.97 -33.88
CA GLU A 155 -24.11 15.36 -35.12
C GLU A 155 -22.78 14.62 -35.27
N GLY A 156 -22.02 14.55 -34.18
CA GLY A 156 -20.75 13.87 -34.22
C GLY A 156 -20.84 12.35 -34.23
N ILE A 157 -21.84 11.76 -33.58
CA ILE A 157 -22.11 10.33 -33.70
C ILE A 157 -22.50 9.95 -35.14
N GLN A 158 -23.17 10.85 -35.85
CA GLN A 158 -23.56 10.69 -37.26
C GLN A 158 -22.42 11.00 -38.26
N SER A 159 -21.29 11.51 -37.78
CA SER A 159 -20.16 11.84 -38.65
C SER A 159 -19.60 10.60 -39.37
N LEU A 160 -18.98 10.83 -40.55
CA LEU A 160 -18.39 9.76 -41.33
C LEU A 160 -17.30 8.96 -40.57
N PRO A 161 -16.38 9.59 -39.81
CA PRO A 161 -15.40 8.83 -39.02
C PRO A 161 -16.05 7.89 -37.99
N MET A 162 -17.08 8.36 -37.28
CA MET A 162 -17.75 7.57 -36.24
C MET A 162 -18.61 6.46 -36.83
N THR A 163 -19.38 6.76 -37.88
CA THR A 163 -20.17 5.74 -38.60
C THR A 163 -19.30 4.67 -39.22
N ARG A 164 -18.17 5.03 -39.84
CA ARG A 164 -17.18 4.07 -40.34
C ARG A 164 -16.59 3.20 -39.22
N PHE A 165 -16.28 3.79 -38.06
CA PHE A 165 -15.83 3.03 -36.89
C PHE A 165 -16.89 1.98 -36.46
N MET A 166 -18.16 2.38 -36.36
CA MET A 166 -19.26 1.49 -36.00
C MET A 166 -19.51 0.41 -37.06
N ASP A 167 -19.43 0.77 -38.35
CA ASP A 167 -19.64 -0.16 -39.48
C ASP A 167 -18.60 -1.28 -39.47
N ARG A 168 -17.33 -0.94 -39.24
CA ARG A 168 -16.22 -1.90 -39.16
C ARG A 168 -16.33 -2.85 -37.96
N LEU A 169 -16.98 -2.45 -36.86
CA LEU A 169 -17.28 -3.35 -35.74
C LEU A 169 -18.54 -4.20 -35.97
N ALA A 170 -19.47 -3.72 -36.80
CA ALA A 170 -20.64 -4.48 -37.23
C ALA A 170 -20.27 -5.56 -38.26
N ASP A 171 -19.27 -5.32 -39.10
CA ASP A 171 -18.69 -6.29 -40.04
C ASP A 171 -17.18 -6.04 -40.24
N ALA A 172 -16.36 -6.88 -39.61
CA ALA A 172 -14.90 -6.87 -39.72
C ALA A 172 -14.37 -7.96 -40.68
N SER A 173 -15.21 -8.45 -41.63
CA SER A 173 -14.84 -9.55 -42.52
C SER A 173 -13.55 -9.29 -43.31
N GLU A 174 -13.33 -8.06 -43.76
CA GLU A 174 -12.15 -7.67 -44.53
C GLU A 174 -10.88 -7.78 -43.67
N GLU A 175 -10.85 -7.13 -42.50
CA GLU A 175 -9.68 -7.13 -41.62
C GLU A 175 -9.38 -8.53 -41.06
N ILE A 176 -10.41 -9.30 -40.70
CA ILE A 176 -10.25 -10.69 -40.28
C ILE A 176 -9.73 -11.52 -41.46
N GLY A 177 -10.16 -11.25 -42.69
CA GLY A 177 -9.63 -11.86 -43.91
C GLY A 177 -8.13 -11.67 -44.06
N HIS A 178 -7.66 -10.42 -43.94
CA HIS A 178 -6.23 -10.09 -43.97
C HIS A 178 -5.43 -10.81 -42.87
N MET A 179 -5.94 -10.84 -41.63
CA MET A 179 -5.29 -11.57 -40.54
C MET A 179 -5.25 -13.08 -40.82
N ARG A 180 -6.30 -13.64 -41.42
CA ARG A 180 -6.37 -15.07 -41.78
C ARG A 180 -5.36 -15.45 -42.84
N GLU A 181 -5.14 -14.60 -43.84
CA GLU A 181 -4.08 -14.81 -44.84
C GLU A 181 -2.70 -14.83 -44.20
N MET A 182 -2.43 -13.88 -43.29
CA MET A 182 -1.19 -13.88 -42.50
C MET A 182 -1.06 -15.18 -41.68
N LEU A 183 -2.12 -15.61 -40.99
CA LEU A 183 -2.13 -16.87 -40.24
C LEU A 183 -1.85 -18.07 -41.14
N ARG A 184 -2.40 -18.15 -42.36
CA ARG A 184 -2.08 -19.25 -43.30
C ARG A 184 -0.60 -19.28 -43.67
N ALA A 185 0.00 -18.11 -43.87
CA ALA A 185 1.39 -18.00 -44.28
C ALA A 185 2.38 -18.30 -43.13
N ARG A 186 2.07 -17.85 -41.90
CA ARG A 186 3.03 -17.85 -40.77
C ARG A 186 2.65 -18.77 -39.62
N PHE A 187 1.36 -18.96 -39.36
CA PHE A 187 0.83 -19.72 -38.22
C PHE A 187 -0.32 -20.66 -38.64
N PRO A 188 -0.09 -21.61 -39.57
CA PRO A 188 -1.16 -22.34 -40.27
C PRO A 188 -2.10 -23.11 -39.33
N ARG A 189 -1.63 -23.50 -38.13
CA ARG A 189 -2.45 -24.16 -37.10
C ARG A 189 -3.65 -23.34 -36.59
N PHE A 190 -3.64 -22.02 -36.78
CA PHE A 190 -4.69 -21.11 -36.32
C PHE A 190 -5.53 -20.52 -37.45
N ALA A 191 -5.16 -20.76 -38.71
CA ALA A 191 -5.78 -20.13 -39.87
C ALA A 191 -7.25 -20.51 -40.07
N GLU A 192 -7.63 -21.72 -39.69
CA GLU A 192 -8.99 -22.26 -39.87
C GLU A 192 -9.85 -22.15 -38.60
N ILE A 193 -9.43 -21.33 -37.63
CA ILE A 193 -10.27 -21.01 -36.47
C ILE A 193 -11.45 -20.15 -36.93
N PRO A 194 -12.71 -20.53 -36.64
CA PRO A 194 -13.86 -19.70 -36.98
C PRO A 194 -13.87 -18.45 -36.10
N VAL A 195 -13.82 -17.28 -36.73
CA VAL A 195 -13.95 -15.98 -36.06
C VAL A 195 -15.16 -15.24 -36.64
N PRO A 196 -16.16 -14.89 -35.82
CA PRO A 196 -17.32 -14.12 -36.27
C PRO A 196 -16.90 -12.75 -36.82
N ALA A 197 -17.44 -12.38 -37.98
CA ALA A 197 -17.19 -11.07 -38.60
C ALA A 197 -17.85 -9.92 -37.84
N ARG A 198 -19.03 -10.15 -37.27
CA ARG A 198 -19.72 -9.18 -36.41
C ARG A 198 -19.11 -9.22 -35.01
N ILE A 199 -18.44 -8.16 -34.61
CA ILE A 199 -17.77 -8.05 -33.31
C ILE A 199 -18.74 -7.58 -32.23
N THR A 200 -19.64 -6.66 -32.58
CA THR A 200 -20.63 -6.13 -31.64
C THR A 200 -21.99 -5.86 -32.29
N ASN A 201 -23.03 -5.87 -31.47
CA ASN A 201 -24.40 -5.47 -31.79
C ASN A 201 -25.01 -4.58 -30.70
N ASN A 202 -24.20 -4.12 -29.75
CA ASN A 202 -24.64 -3.40 -28.58
C ASN A 202 -23.70 -2.23 -28.29
N VAL A 203 -24.25 -1.20 -27.66
CA VAL A 203 -23.56 0.06 -27.41
C VAL A 203 -23.95 0.63 -26.06
N THR A 204 -22.97 1.14 -25.33
CA THR A 204 -23.16 2.03 -24.19
C THR A 204 -22.94 3.48 -24.63
N LEU A 205 -23.98 4.29 -24.50
CA LEU A 205 -23.91 5.73 -24.69
C LEU A 205 -23.35 6.37 -23.42
N SER A 206 -22.13 6.88 -23.52
CA SER A 206 -21.51 7.71 -22.49
C SER A 206 -21.91 9.17 -22.72
N THR A 207 -22.74 9.71 -21.84
CA THR A 207 -23.14 11.11 -21.90
C THR A 207 -22.07 11.98 -21.25
N MET A 208 -21.66 13.07 -21.91
CA MET A 208 -20.82 14.08 -21.28
C MET A 208 -21.58 14.71 -20.09
N HIS A 209 -20.85 15.16 -19.07
CA HIS A 209 -21.47 15.93 -18.00
C HIS A 209 -22.13 17.18 -18.60
N GLY A 210 -23.36 17.47 -18.18
CA GLY A 210 -24.14 18.57 -18.76
C GLY A 210 -24.78 18.32 -20.13
N CYS A 211 -24.79 17.08 -20.65
CA CYS A 211 -25.47 16.77 -21.92
C CYS A 211 -27.00 16.94 -21.79
N PRO A 212 -27.67 17.73 -22.65
CA PRO A 212 -29.11 17.93 -22.58
C PRO A 212 -29.89 16.61 -22.71
N PRO A 213 -30.95 16.40 -21.91
CA PRO A 213 -31.74 15.16 -21.95
C PRO A 213 -32.33 14.81 -23.32
N GLU A 214 -32.81 15.82 -24.06
CA GLU A 214 -33.31 15.64 -25.42
C GLU A 214 -32.23 15.11 -26.37
N GLU A 215 -30.99 15.54 -26.18
CA GLU A 215 -29.86 15.11 -27.00
C GLU A 215 -29.52 13.64 -26.72
N ILE A 216 -29.50 13.24 -25.45
CA ILE A 216 -29.30 11.84 -25.03
C ILE A 216 -30.37 10.95 -25.67
N GLU A 217 -31.64 11.37 -25.62
CA GLU A 217 -32.75 10.62 -26.20
C GLU A 217 -32.62 10.49 -27.71
N ARG A 218 -32.31 11.59 -28.42
CA ARG A 218 -32.11 11.58 -29.88
C ARG A 218 -30.99 10.63 -30.30
N ILE A 219 -29.87 10.63 -29.58
CA ILE A 219 -28.75 9.72 -29.85
C ILE A 219 -29.17 8.26 -29.61
N ALA A 220 -29.80 7.96 -28.48
CA ALA A 220 -30.23 6.61 -28.17
C ALA A 220 -31.25 6.08 -29.21
N ARG A 221 -32.19 6.93 -29.66
CA ARG A 221 -33.11 6.58 -30.75
C ARG A 221 -32.36 6.31 -32.05
N TYR A 222 -31.40 7.15 -32.46
CA TYR A 222 -30.57 6.90 -33.64
C TYR A 222 -29.87 5.54 -33.59
N LEU A 223 -29.23 5.22 -32.46
CA LEU A 223 -28.51 3.96 -32.26
C LEU A 223 -29.43 2.72 -32.34
N MET A 224 -30.66 2.82 -31.86
CA MET A 224 -31.63 1.71 -31.93
C MET A 224 -32.34 1.64 -33.28
N GLU A 225 -32.85 2.77 -33.77
CA GLU A 225 -33.75 2.81 -34.92
C GLU A 225 -33.04 2.76 -36.27
N GLU A 226 -31.90 3.43 -36.39
CA GLU A 226 -31.14 3.50 -37.64
C GLU A 226 -29.97 2.52 -37.66
N ARG A 227 -29.32 2.30 -36.52
CA ARG A 227 -28.16 1.40 -36.41
C ARG A 227 -28.50 -0.02 -35.93
N GLY A 228 -29.69 -0.24 -35.37
CA GLY A 228 -30.14 -1.56 -34.93
C GLY A 228 -29.33 -2.13 -33.76
N LEU A 229 -28.87 -1.29 -32.83
CA LEU A 229 -28.02 -1.69 -31.70
C LEU A 229 -28.81 -1.78 -30.39
N HIS A 230 -28.56 -2.83 -29.61
CA HIS A 230 -28.99 -2.84 -28.21
C HIS A 230 -28.28 -1.70 -27.48
N THR A 231 -29.02 -0.86 -26.75
CA THR A 231 -28.49 0.43 -26.27
C THR A 231 -28.60 0.53 -24.76
N ILE A 232 -27.47 0.83 -24.10
CA ILE A 232 -27.40 1.17 -22.68
C ILE A 232 -27.07 2.66 -22.56
N VAL A 233 -27.79 3.41 -21.74
CA VAL A 233 -27.46 4.82 -21.45
C VAL A 233 -26.79 4.92 -20.09
N LYS A 234 -25.60 5.53 -20.05
CA LYS A 234 -24.89 5.78 -18.79
C LYS A 234 -25.54 6.92 -18.04
N LEU A 235 -25.74 6.74 -16.73
CA LEU A 235 -26.39 7.73 -15.89
C LEU A 235 -25.43 8.22 -14.79
N ASN A 236 -25.46 9.52 -14.54
CA ASN A 236 -24.61 10.18 -13.56
C ASN A 236 -25.14 9.99 -12.13
N PRO A 237 -24.25 9.99 -11.12
CA PRO A 237 -24.62 9.76 -9.73
C PRO A 237 -25.41 10.94 -9.13
N THR A 238 -25.31 12.11 -9.77
CA THR A 238 -26.04 13.35 -9.47
C THR A 238 -27.56 13.20 -9.49
N LEU A 239 -28.08 12.19 -10.20
CA LEU A 239 -29.52 11.84 -10.21
C LEU A 239 -30.11 11.56 -8.83
N LEU A 240 -29.28 11.18 -7.85
CA LEU A 240 -29.73 10.97 -6.48
C LEU A 240 -30.12 12.29 -5.77
N GLY A 241 -29.69 13.42 -6.33
CA GLY A 241 -29.90 14.77 -5.79
C GLY A 241 -28.77 15.24 -4.87
N LYS A 242 -28.48 16.54 -4.92
CA LYS A 242 -27.38 17.18 -4.18
C LYS A 242 -27.38 16.87 -2.69
N GLU A 243 -28.51 17.08 -2.01
CA GLU A 243 -28.63 16.89 -0.57
C GLU A 243 -28.28 15.46 -0.15
N ARG A 244 -28.79 14.47 -0.88
CA ARG A 244 -28.53 13.05 -0.58
C ARG A 244 -27.09 12.65 -0.88
N VAL A 245 -26.53 13.11 -2.00
CA VAL A 245 -25.13 12.82 -2.36
C VAL A 245 -24.19 13.38 -1.29
N LEU A 246 -24.37 14.64 -0.90
CA LEU A 246 -23.53 15.28 0.13
C LEU A 246 -23.73 14.66 1.51
N ALA A 247 -24.97 14.33 1.90
CA ALA A 247 -25.22 13.63 3.16
C ALA A 247 -24.53 12.27 3.20
N ILE A 248 -24.55 11.51 2.11
CA ILE A 248 -23.81 10.24 2.02
C ILE A 248 -22.31 10.51 2.17
N LEU A 249 -21.73 11.40 1.37
CA LEU A 249 -20.28 11.64 1.38
C LEU A 249 -19.77 12.18 2.72
N HIS A 250 -20.44 13.19 3.27
CA HIS A 250 -19.96 13.95 4.43
C HIS A 250 -20.43 13.32 5.74
N ASP A 251 -21.73 13.07 5.88
CA ASP A 251 -22.30 12.65 7.17
C ASP A 251 -22.17 11.15 7.39
N HIS A 252 -22.41 10.35 6.35
CA HIS A 252 -22.27 8.90 6.45
C HIS A 252 -20.83 8.44 6.26
N LEU A 253 -20.13 8.89 5.23
CA LEU A 253 -18.82 8.33 4.85
C LEU A 253 -17.63 9.12 5.41
N GLY A 254 -17.80 10.39 5.79
CA GLY A 254 -16.74 11.23 6.39
C GLY A 254 -15.74 11.83 5.39
N PHE A 255 -16.07 11.92 4.10
CA PHE A 255 -15.23 12.54 3.07
C PHE A 255 -15.49 14.04 2.93
N HIS A 256 -15.13 14.80 3.96
CA HIS A 256 -15.35 16.26 3.98
C HIS A 256 -14.46 17.02 2.99
N GLU A 257 -13.39 16.39 2.47
CA GLU A 257 -12.53 16.98 1.44
C GLU A 257 -13.18 16.99 0.04
N ILE A 258 -14.27 16.25 -0.16
CA ILE A 258 -14.95 16.16 -1.45
C ILE A 258 -15.96 17.29 -1.57
N ASN A 259 -15.65 18.29 -2.40
CA ASN A 259 -16.54 19.39 -2.74
C ASN A 259 -17.08 19.24 -4.17
N ILE A 260 -18.41 19.31 -4.34
CA ILE A 260 -19.08 19.18 -5.63
C ILE A 260 -19.79 20.50 -5.95
N PRO A 261 -19.37 21.24 -7.00
CA PRO A 261 -20.00 22.50 -7.38
C PRO A 261 -21.48 22.35 -7.75
N ASP A 262 -22.29 23.37 -7.46
CA ASP A 262 -23.73 23.37 -7.74
C ASP A 262 -24.04 23.17 -9.23
N GLN A 263 -23.21 23.76 -10.09
CA GLN A 263 -23.29 23.62 -11.56
C GLN A 263 -23.28 22.17 -12.03
N VAL A 264 -22.60 21.26 -11.32
CA VAL A 264 -22.57 19.83 -11.66
C VAL A 264 -23.98 19.22 -11.55
N PHE A 265 -24.79 19.64 -10.57
CA PHE A 265 -26.16 19.19 -10.41
C PHE A 265 -27.15 19.93 -11.32
N GLU A 266 -26.89 21.21 -11.63
CA GLU A 266 -27.75 22.03 -12.49
C GLU A 266 -27.68 21.64 -13.97
N HIS A 267 -26.49 21.23 -14.43
CA HIS A 267 -26.27 20.86 -15.82
C HIS A 267 -26.65 19.41 -16.12
N ASP A 268 -26.51 18.51 -15.14
CA ASP A 268 -26.84 17.10 -15.32
C ASP A 268 -28.36 16.85 -15.42
N LEU A 269 -28.70 15.70 -16.00
CA LEU A 269 -30.07 15.21 -16.14
C LEU A 269 -30.76 15.12 -14.76
N ASP A 270 -31.93 15.76 -14.60
CA ASP A 270 -32.74 15.60 -13.39
C ASP A 270 -33.49 14.26 -13.35
N TYR A 271 -33.83 13.81 -12.13
CA TYR A 271 -34.44 12.51 -11.90
C TYR A 271 -35.77 12.33 -12.63
N GLY A 272 -36.64 13.35 -12.64
CA GLY A 272 -37.97 13.25 -13.27
C GLY A 272 -37.85 13.05 -14.78
N ARG A 273 -37.05 13.89 -15.44
CA ARG A 273 -36.78 13.76 -16.89
C ARG A 273 -36.06 12.46 -17.23
N ALA A 274 -35.16 11.97 -16.37
CA ALA A 274 -34.50 10.69 -16.57
C ALA A 274 -35.49 9.54 -16.65
N VAL A 275 -36.45 9.49 -15.71
CA VAL A 275 -37.49 8.46 -15.65
C VAL A 275 -38.34 8.48 -16.92
N GLU A 276 -38.77 9.67 -17.36
CA GLU A 276 -39.56 9.80 -18.58
C GLU A 276 -38.79 9.37 -19.83
N MET A 277 -37.52 9.78 -19.95
CA MET A 277 -36.63 9.39 -21.04
C MET A 277 -36.46 7.86 -21.09
N ILE A 278 -36.19 7.23 -19.93
CA ILE A 278 -36.06 5.76 -19.83
C ILE A 278 -37.35 5.09 -20.30
N LYS A 279 -38.53 5.57 -19.87
CA LYS A 279 -39.83 5.01 -20.30
C LYS A 279 -39.99 5.08 -21.83
N ARG A 280 -39.67 6.22 -22.45
CA ARG A 280 -39.75 6.40 -23.92
C ARG A 280 -38.76 5.51 -24.68
N LEU A 281 -37.51 5.47 -24.26
CA LEU A 281 -36.47 4.68 -24.94
C LEU A 281 -36.71 3.18 -24.81
N ARG A 282 -37.24 2.70 -23.66
CA ARG A 282 -37.68 1.31 -23.52
C ARG A 282 -38.77 0.95 -24.51
N HIS A 283 -39.76 1.83 -24.69
CA HIS A 283 -40.81 1.62 -25.67
C HIS A 283 -40.24 1.50 -27.09
N THR A 284 -39.36 2.43 -27.48
CA THR A 284 -38.67 2.37 -28.79
C THR A 284 -37.88 1.06 -28.96
N ALA A 285 -37.17 0.58 -27.93
CA ALA A 285 -36.43 -0.67 -28.01
C ALA A 285 -37.35 -1.88 -28.24
N ILE A 286 -38.49 -1.94 -27.55
CA ILE A 286 -39.49 -3.01 -27.72
C ILE A 286 -40.04 -3.00 -29.15
N GLU A 287 -40.37 -1.83 -29.70
CA GLU A 287 -40.85 -1.70 -31.09
C GLU A 287 -39.83 -2.20 -32.12
N ARG A 288 -38.54 -2.11 -31.80
CA ARG A 288 -37.44 -2.56 -32.67
C ARG A 288 -36.91 -3.97 -32.35
N ASN A 289 -37.50 -4.68 -31.39
CA ASN A 289 -37.02 -5.96 -30.88
C ASN A 289 -35.55 -5.90 -30.41
N LEU A 290 -35.21 -4.80 -29.72
CA LEU A 290 -33.90 -4.53 -29.13
C LEU A 290 -34.01 -4.41 -27.60
N THR A 291 -32.86 -4.38 -26.95
CA THR A 291 -32.78 -4.18 -25.50
C THR A 291 -32.36 -2.75 -25.22
N PHE A 292 -33.09 -2.09 -24.31
CA PHE A 292 -32.67 -0.85 -23.67
C PHE A 292 -32.36 -1.08 -22.20
N GLY A 293 -31.31 -0.46 -21.71
CA GLY A 293 -30.95 -0.47 -20.29
C GLY A 293 -30.22 0.80 -19.86
N VAL A 294 -29.86 0.84 -18.58
CA VAL A 294 -29.08 1.94 -18.01
C VAL A 294 -27.79 1.42 -17.38
N LYS A 295 -26.74 2.24 -17.35
CA LYS A 295 -25.49 1.93 -16.66
C LYS A 295 -25.32 2.82 -15.43
N LEU A 296 -25.15 2.20 -14.26
CA LEU A 296 -25.01 2.85 -12.96
C LEU A 296 -23.58 2.64 -12.40
N SER A 297 -22.77 3.66 -12.19
CA SER A 297 -22.92 5.06 -12.57
C SER A 297 -21.65 5.53 -13.27
N ASN A 298 -21.71 6.70 -13.90
CA ASN A 298 -20.53 7.42 -14.34
C ASN A 298 -19.65 7.86 -13.15
N THR A 299 -18.52 8.47 -13.47
CA THR A 299 -17.74 9.19 -12.47
C THR A 299 -18.53 10.38 -11.90
N LEU A 300 -18.19 10.79 -10.69
CA LEU A 300 -18.74 11.98 -10.05
C LEU A 300 -17.78 13.17 -10.25
N ALA A 301 -18.20 14.14 -11.07
CA ALA A 301 -17.48 15.39 -11.25
C ALA A 301 -17.40 16.19 -9.94
N MET A 302 -16.24 16.77 -9.64
CA MET A 302 -15.98 17.48 -8.39
C MET A 302 -14.78 18.44 -8.50
N GLU A 303 -14.61 19.32 -7.51
CA GLU A 303 -13.48 20.25 -7.45
C GLU A 303 -12.14 19.53 -7.22
N ASN A 304 -11.10 19.98 -7.92
CA ASN A 304 -9.75 19.45 -7.75
C ASN A 304 -9.08 19.93 -6.46
N HIS A 305 -9.13 19.09 -5.42
CA HIS A 305 -8.49 19.33 -4.12
C HIS A 305 -7.10 18.65 -3.94
N LYS A 306 -6.59 17.92 -4.94
CA LYS A 306 -5.37 17.08 -4.81
C LYS A 306 -4.10 17.75 -5.32
N GLY A 307 -4.23 18.73 -6.21
CA GLY A 307 -3.08 19.37 -6.87
C GLY A 307 -2.25 18.44 -7.78
N VAL A 308 -2.72 17.21 -8.01
CA VAL A 308 -2.06 16.21 -8.89
C VAL A 308 -2.33 16.50 -10.36
N PHE A 309 -3.53 17.01 -10.68
CA PHE A 309 -3.95 17.38 -12.03
C PHE A 309 -3.87 18.90 -12.24
N THR A 310 -3.69 19.34 -13.49
CA THR A 310 -3.48 20.77 -13.86
C THR A 310 -4.77 21.58 -14.04
N GLY A 311 -5.94 21.07 -13.65
CA GLY A 311 -7.26 21.75 -13.79
C GLY A 311 -8.01 21.92 -12.47
N ASN A 312 -9.14 22.64 -12.48
CA ASN A 312 -9.96 22.88 -11.28
C ASN A 312 -11.02 21.80 -11.02
N GLU A 313 -11.20 20.87 -11.96
CA GLU A 313 -12.18 19.79 -11.90
C GLU A 313 -11.49 18.43 -12.02
N MET A 314 -12.05 17.42 -11.36
CA MET A 314 -11.68 16.01 -11.53
C MET A 314 -12.88 15.09 -11.36
N TYR A 315 -12.73 13.85 -11.79
CA TYR A 315 -13.81 12.87 -11.88
C TYR A 315 -13.54 11.72 -10.93
N MET A 316 -14.37 11.59 -9.92
CA MET A 316 -14.23 10.60 -8.86
C MET A 316 -14.87 9.26 -9.24
N SER A 317 -14.18 8.19 -8.89
CA SER A 317 -14.57 6.79 -8.89
C SER A 317 -14.07 6.14 -7.59
N GLY A 318 -14.31 4.85 -7.41
CA GLY A 318 -13.82 4.11 -6.24
C GLY A 318 -14.91 3.82 -5.21
N ARG A 319 -14.48 3.51 -3.99
CA ARG A 319 -15.32 2.90 -2.95
C ARG A 319 -16.40 3.85 -2.42
N ALA A 320 -16.14 5.17 -2.38
CA ALA A 320 -17.14 6.16 -1.96
C ALA A 320 -18.32 6.28 -2.93
N LEU A 321 -18.14 5.85 -4.19
CA LEU A 321 -19.19 5.90 -5.20
C LEU A 321 -20.19 4.73 -5.09
N TYR A 322 -19.81 3.64 -4.43
CA TYR A 322 -20.69 2.48 -4.24
C TYR A 322 -21.93 2.80 -3.40
N PRO A 323 -21.84 3.40 -2.20
CA PRO A 323 -23.03 3.76 -1.41
C PRO A 323 -23.97 4.73 -2.13
N ILE A 324 -23.42 5.72 -2.83
CA ILE A 324 -24.21 6.66 -3.65
C ILE A 324 -24.97 5.90 -4.73
N THR A 325 -24.26 5.06 -5.49
CA THR A 325 -24.85 4.37 -6.64
C THR A 325 -25.85 3.29 -6.23
N MET A 326 -25.60 2.56 -5.14
CA MET A 326 -26.57 1.58 -4.63
C MET A 326 -27.86 2.25 -4.17
N ASN A 327 -27.77 3.43 -3.55
CA ASN A 327 -28.96 4.20 -3.16
C ASN A 327 -29.71 4.77 -4.38
N LEU A 328 -29.00 5.19 -5.43
CA LEU A 328 -29.61 5.56 -6.71
C LEU A 328 -30.27 4.36 -7.40
N PHE A 329 -29.59 3.20 -7.40
CA PHE A 329 -30.13 1.98 -7.97
C PHE A 329 -31.40 1.55 -7.24
N HIS A 330 -31.42 1.60 -5.90
CA HIS A 330 -32.62 1.33 -5.11
C HIS A 330 -33.77 2.27 -5.48
N GLN A 331 -33.51 3.57 -5.64
CA GLN A 331 -34.52 4.55 -6.03
C GLN A 331 -35.11 4.27 -7.43
N LEU A 332 -34.24 4.02 -8.43
CA LEU A 332 -34.67 3.67 -9.78
C LEU A 332 -35.41 2.32 -9.83
N ALA A 333 -34.90 1.31 -9.12
CA ALA A 333 -35.53 0.00 -9.08
C ALA A 333 -36.96 0.08 -8.52
N ARG A 334 -37.21 0.95 -7.53
CA ARG A 334 -38.57 1.18 -7.02
C ARG A 334 -39.47 1.90 -8.02
N GLU A 335 -38.95 2.86 -8.77
CA GLU A 335 -39.71 3.59 -9.81
C GLU A 335 -40.16 2.68 -10.96
N PHE A 336 -39.41 1.62 -11.24
CA PHE A 336 -39.67 0.67 -12.32
C PHE A 336 -40.12 -0.72 -11.83
N ASP A 337 -40.54 -0.86 -10.58
CA ASP A 337 -40.96 -2.14 -9.97
C ASP A 337 -39.95 -3.29 -10.17
N GLY A 338 -38.65 -2.96 -10.19
CA GLY A 338 -37.54 -3.86 -10.45
C GLY A 338 -37.37 -4.28 -11.91
N ASP A 339 -38.23 -3.82 -12.82
CA ASP A 339 -38.18 -4.09 -14.26
C ASP A 339 -37.37 -3.02 -15.01
N LEU A 340 -36.09 -2.91 -14.66
CA LEU A 340 -35.13 -2.05 -15.36
C LEU A 340 -33.83 -2.83 -15.59
N PRO A 341 -33.42 -3.06 -16.85
CA PRO A 341 -32.11 -3.63 -17.14
C PRO A 341 -31.00 -2.66 -16.72
N VAL A 342 -30.14 -3.09 -15.78
CA VAL A 342 -29.06 -2.27 -15.23
C VAL A 342 -27.72 -2.96 -15.45
N SER A 343 -26.78 -2.27 -16.09
CA SER A 343 -25.34 -2.55 -15.98
C SER A 343 -24.75 -1.74 -14.82
N TYR A 344 -23.78 -2.29 -14.08
CA TYR A 344 -23.20 -1.61 -12.92
C TYR A 344 -21.68 -1.44 -13.04
N SER A 345 -21.12 -0.34 -12.55
CA SER A 345 -19.67 -0.12 -12.47
C SER A 345 -19.16 0.69 -11.27
N ALA A 346 -19.99 1.53 -10.67
CA ALA A 346 -19.56 2.62 -9.80
C ALA A 346 -19.13 2.16 -8.40
N GLY A 347 -17.82 1.93 -8.23
CA GLY A 347 -17.26 1.41 -6.97
C GLY A 347 -17.40 -0.10 -6.81
N ALA A 348 -17.72 -0.82 -7.89
CA ALA A 348 -17.72 -2.28 -7.90
C ALA A 348 -16.32 -2.83 -7.62
N ASP A 349 -16.21 -3.73 -6.65
CA ASP A 349 -14.97 -4.36 -6.23
C ASP A 349 -15.17 -5.85 -5.91
N ALA A 350 -14.07 -6.58 -5.65
CA ALA A 350 -14.12 -8.01 -5.37
C ALA A 350 -14.96 -8.40 -4.13
N LEU A 351 -15.26 -7.44 -3.24
CA LEU A 351 -15.97 -7.67 -1.99
C LEU A 351 -17.46 -7.31 -2.06
N ASN A 352 -17.90 -6.55 -3.06
CA ASN A 352 -19.31 -6.14 -3.21
C ASN A 352 -19.98 -6.63 -4.50
N VAL A 353 -19.23 -7.23 -5.44
CA VAL A 353 -19.78 -7.71 -6.73
C VAL A 353 -20.96 -8.67 -6.55
N THR A 354 -20.92 -9.53 -5.54
CA THR A 354 -21.98 -10.52 -5.29
C THR A 354 -23.28 -9.85 -4.88
N ALA A 355 -23.22 -8.82 -4.03
CA ALA A 355 -24.38 -8.02 -3.65
C ALA A 355 -24.97 -7.25 -4.86
N ILE A 356 -24.11 -6.69 -5.72
CA ILE A 356 -24.53 -6.00 -6.96
C ILE A 356 -25.28 -6.95 -7.89
N LEU A 357 -24.73 -8.15 -8.12
CA LEU A 357 -25.34 -9.17 -8.97
C LEU A 357 -26.65 -9.69 -8.35
N ALA A 358 -26.70 -9.94 -7.04
CA ALA A 358 -27.90 -10.37 -6.34
C ALA A 358 -29.02 -9.30 -6.31
N ALA A 359 -28.66 -8.02 -6.40
CA ALA A 359 -29.58 -6.91 -6.59
C ALA A 359 -30.12 -6.81 -8.04
N GLY A 360 -29.68 -7.67 -8.95
CA GLY A 360 -30.21 -7.78 -10.31
C GLY A 360 -29.47 -6.97 -11.37
N ALA A 361 -28.38 -6.28 -11.03
CA ALA A 361 -27.56 -5.59 -12.03
C ALA A 361 -26.70 -6.59 -12.81
N ARG A 362 -26.79 -6.55 -14.13
CA ARG A 362 -26.03 -7.39 -15.06
C ARG A 362 -25.89 -6.72 -16.43
N PRO A 363 -24.68 -6.60 -16.99
CA PRO A 363 -23.38 -7.04 -16.44
C PRO A 363 -22.77 -6.05 -15.45
N VAL A 364 -21.77 -6.52 -14.69
CA VAL A 364 -20.97 -5.67 -13.78
C VAL A 364 -19.58 -5.45 -14.39
N THR A 365 -19.21 -4.20 -14.62
CA THR A 365 -17.89 -3.83 -15.13
C THR A 365 -17.06 -3.13 -14.07
N VAL A 366 -15.73 -3.16 -14.17
CA VAL A 366 -14.85 -2.51 -13.19
C VAL A 366 -13.65 -1.82 -13.84
N ALA A 367 -13.25 -0.68 -13.28
CA ALA A 367 -11.99 0.02 -13.62
C ALA A 367 -11.11 0.22 -12.39
N SER A 368 -11.62 0.91 -11.36
CA SER A 368 -10.81 1.36 -10.21
C SER A 368 -10.15 0.20 -9.46
N ASP A 369 -10.86 -0.92 -9.26
CA ASP A 369 -10.27 -2.10 -8.58
C ASP A 369 -9.15 -2.75 -9.41
N LEU A 370 -9.25 -2.72 -10.74
CA LEU A 370 -8.23 -3.23 -11.67
C LEU A 370 -7.05 -2.27 -11.86
N LEU A 371 -7.17 -1.00 -11.45
CA LEU A 371 -6.06 -0.04 -11.37
C LEU A 371 -5.30 -0.15 -10.05
N LYS A 372 -5.88 -0.81 -9.04
CA LYS A 372 -5.17 -1.11 -7.79
C LYS A 372 -4.27 -2.35 -7.97
N PRO A 373 -3.27 -2.54 -7.08
CA PRO A 373 -2.42 -3.73 -7.09
C PRO A 373 -3.23 -5.03 -7.15
N GLY A 374 -2.68 -6.12 -7.66
CA GLY A 374 -3.46 -7.31 -8.08
C GLY A 374 -4.05 -7.21 -9.51
N GLY A 375 -4.34 -5.99 -9.98
CA GLY A 375 -4.64 -5.70 -11.39
C GLY A 375 -5.73 -6.57 -12.01
N TYR A 376 -5.54 -7.00 -13.25
CA TYR A 376 -6.48 -7.85 -14.00
C TYR A 376 -6.84 -9.14 -13.25
N SER A 377 -5.86 -9.79 -12.62
CA SER A 377 -6.04 -11.10 -11.98
C SER A 377 -6.95 -11.06 -10.76
N ARG A 378 -7.31 -9.87 -10.26
CA ARG A 378 -8.37 -9.65 -9.26
C ARG A 378 -9.71 -10.26 -9.68
N LEU A 379 -10.01 -10.31 -10.98
CA LEU A 379 -11.27 -10.86 -11.51
C LEU A 379 -11.48 -12.33 -11.15
N LEU A 380 -10.43 -13.09 -10.83
CA LEU A 380 -10.58 -14.45 -10.29
C LEU A 380 -11.33 -14.46 -8.96
N GLN A 381 -10.98 -13.54 -8.05
CA GLN A 381 -11.66 -13.41 -6.77
C GLN A 381 -13.14 -13.07 -6.95
N TYR A 382 -13.50 -12.24 -7.94
CA TYR A 382 -14.89 -11.90 -8.22
C TYR A 382 -15.73 -13.14 -8.51
N LEU A 383 -15.20 -14.04 -9.34
CA LEU A 383 -15.89 -15.27 -9.76
C LEU A 383 -15.95 -16.28 -8.61
N GLU A 384 -14.85 -16.46 -7.88
CA GLU A 384 -14.83 -17.36 -6.71
C GLU A 384 -15.78 -16.89 -5.59
N SER A 385 -15.83 -15.58 -5.32
CA SER A 385 -16.79 -15.00 -4.37
C SER A 385 -18.22 -15.23 -4.83
N LEU A 386 -18.50 -15.07 -6.13
CA LEU A 386 -19.81 -15.31 -6.70
C LEU A 386 -20.22 -16.78 -6.59
N ASP A 387 -19.30 -17.71 -6.86
CA ASP A 387 -19.57 -19.14 -6.70
C ASP A 387 -19.87 -19.55 -5.27
N THR A 388 -19.10 -19.01 -4.34
CA THR A 388 -19.30 -19.22 -2.91
C THR A 388 -20.67 -18.69 -2.50
N GLU A 389 -21.04 -17.48 -2.93
CA GLU A 389 -22.33 -16.86 -2.60
C GLU A 389 -23.51 -17.63 -3.20
N MET A 390 -23.42 -18.01 -4.48
CA MET A 390 -24.47 -18.80 -5.14
C MET A 390 -24.65 -20.15 -4.47
N SER A 391 -23.55 -20.81 -4.08
CA SER A 391 -23.58 -22.08 -3.34
C SER A 391 -24.23 -21.90 -1.97
N ASN A 392 -23.86 -20.85 -1.22
CA ASN A 392 -24.45 -20.54 0.09
C ASN A 392 -25.95 -20.28 0.03
N ARG A 393 -26.43 -19.65 -1.05
CA ARG A 393 -27.87 -19.40 -1.30
C ARG A 393 -28.59 -20.57 -1.97
N GLY A 394 -27.88 -21.63 -2.36
CA GLY A 394 -28.43 -22.73 -3.13
C GLY A 394 -28.98 -22.32 -4.50
N ALA A 395 -28.42 -21.27 -5.11
CA ALA A 395 -28.87 -20.74 -6.40
C ALA A 395 -28.18 -21.50 -7.54
N ALA A 396 -28.97 -22.18 -8.40
CA ALA A 396 -28.45 -22.93 -9.54
C ALA A 396 -28.10 -22.04 -10.74
N ASN A 397 -28.57 -20.79 -10.77
CA ASN A 397 -28.31 -19.82 -11.82
C ASN A 397 -28.51 -18.37 -11.34
N LEU A 398 -28.09 -17.38 -12.12
CA LEU A 398 -28.28 -15.96 -11.77
C LEU A 398 -29.76 -15.56 -11.61
N ALA A 399 -30.70 -16.19 -12.33
CA ALA A 399 -32.11 -15.86 -12.18
C ALA A 399 -32.60 -16.22 -10.76
N GLU A 400 -32.17 -17.36 -10.22
CA GLU A 400 -32.44 -17.76 -8.84
C GLU A 400 -31.73 -16.85 -7.82
N LEU A 401 -30.48 -16.44 -8.09
CA LEU A 401 -29.74 -15.50 -7.23
C LEU A 401 -30.49 -14.16 -7.09
N THR A 402 -31.15 -13.72 -8.17
CA THR A 402 -31.88 -12.44 -8.26
C THR A 402 -33.37 -12.53 -7.90
N ARG A 403 -33.85 -13.66 -7.38
CA ARG A 403 -35.27 -13.86 -7.06
C ARG A 403 -35.83 -12.75 -6.16
N ASP A 404 -35.06 -12.38 -5.13
CA ASP A 404 -35.41 -11.35 -4.15
C ASP A 404 -34.65 -10.03 -4.39
N LYS A 405 -34.39 -9.68 -5.66
CA LYS A 405 -33.51 -8.56 -6.05
C LYS A 405 -33.85 -7.22 -5.39
N LEU A 406 -35.13 -6.88 -5.20
CA LEU A 406 -35.53 -5.61 -4.58
C LEU A 406 -35.16 -5.56 -3.10
N THR A 407 -35.36 -6.66 -2.38
CA THR A 407 -34.96 -6.81 -0.97
C THR A 407 -33.44 -6.83 -0.83
N ASN A 408 -32.74 -7.60 -1.68
CA ASN A 408 -31.28 -7.60 -1.73
C ASN A 408 -30.71 -6.20 -1.97
N LEU A 409 -31.33 -5.43 -2.87
CA LEU A 409 -30.92 -4.06 -3.20
C LEU A 409 -31.18 -3.08 -2.06
N GLU A 410 -32.34 -3.15 -1.39
CA GLU A 410 -32.64 -2.34 -0.20
C GLU A 410 -31.61 -2.60 0.91
N GLN A 411 -31.35 -3.88 1.20
CA GLN A 411 -30.36 -4.28 2.20
C GLN A 411 -28.96 -3.79 1.82
N ALA A 412 -28.50 -4.03 0.59
CA ALA A 412 -27.18 -3.62 0.14
C ALA A 412 -27.00 -2.10 0.13
N ALA A 413 -28.04 -1.34 -0.21
CA ALA A 413 -28.02 0.13 -0.16
C ALA A 413 -27.94 0.67 1.28
N ALA A 414 -28.63 0.04 2.23
CA ALA A 414 -28.57 0.40 3.65
C ALA A 414 -27.23 0.02 4.29
N GLU A 415 -26.75 -1.21 4.06
CA GLU A 415 -25.46 -1.70 4.55
C GLU A 415 -24.29 -0.86 4.02
N ALA A 416 -24.36 -0.41 2.77
CA ALA A 416 -23.33 0.46 2.17
C ALA A 416 -23.13 1.78 2.95
N LEU A 417 -24.17 2.30 3.61
CA LEU A 417 -24.06 3.52 4.41
C LEU A 417 -23.40 3.28 5.77
N ALA A 418 -23.44 2.05 6.30
CA ALA A 418 -22.93 1.69 7.61
C ALA A 418 -21.55 1.00 7.57
N ASP A 419 -21.25 0.25 6.52
CA ASP A 419 -20.04 -0.57 6.39
C ASP A 419 -18.76 0.28 6.56
N PRO A 420 -17.88 -0.06 7.54
CA PRO A 420 -16.61 0.61 7.77
C PRO A 420 -15.73 0.75 6.52
N ARG A 421 -15.81 -0.18 5.56
CA ARG A 421 -15.00 -0.16 4.32
C ARG A 421 -15.22 1.08 3.46
N TYR A 422 -16.41 1.66 3.51
CA TYR A 422 -16.74 2.86 2.73
C TYR A 422 -16.46 4.14 3.49
N LYS A 423 -16.05 4.09 4.77
CA LYS A 423 -15.73 5.28 5.56
C LYS A 423 -14.34 5.79 5.24
N LYS A 424 -14.13 7.12 5.27
CA LYS A 424 -12.81 7.72 5.04
C LYS A 424 -11.71 7.12 5.90
N ALA A 425 -12.05 6.79 7.16
CA ALA A 425 -11.14 6.22 8.15
C ALA A 425 -10.64 4.79 7.84
N TYR A 426 -11.22 4.08 6.86
CA TYR A 426 -10.83 2.70 6.54
C TYR A 426 -9.37 2.55 6.08
N HIS A 427 -8.86 3.55 5.35
CA HIS A 427 -7.46 3.69 5.00
C HIS A 427 -6.83 4.83 5.82
N PRO A 428 -6.51 4.59 7.11
CA PRO A 428 -6.07 5.64 8.03
C PRO A 428 -4.63 6.11 7.75
N HIS A 429 -3.93 5.45 6.82
CA HIS A 429 -2.54 5.71 6.50
C HIS A 429 -2.40 6.11 5.03
N GLY A 430 -1.42 6.96 4.74
CA GLY A 430 -1.07 7.33 3.38
C GLY A 430 -0.48 6.18 2.56
N LEU A 431 -0.03 6.49 1.35
CA LEU A 431 0.65 5.53 0.49
C LEU A 431 1.93 5.02 1.18
N PRO A 432 2.23 3.72 1.11
CA PRO A 432 3.36 3.10 1.79
C PRO A 432 4.67 3.38 1.04
N LYS A 433 5.15 4.61 1.17
CA LYS A 433 6.38 5.11 0.56
C LYS A 433 7.57 5.00 1.52
N VAL A 434 8.73 4.59 1.01
CA VAL A 434 10.03 4.73 1.67
C VAL A 434 10.66 6.08 1.31
N GLU A 435 11.64 6.52 2.10
CA GLU A 435 12.29 7.83 1.91
C GLU A 435 13.24 7.85 0.69
N SER A 436 13.78 6.70 0.29
CA SER A 436 14.67 6.58 -0.86
C SER A 436 13.96 6.86 -2.19
N GLY A 437 14.68 7.48 -3.13
CA GLY A 437 14.30 7.59 -4.54
C GLY A 437 14.23 6.23 -5.24
N LEU A 438 13.72 6.23 -6.47
CA LEU A 438 13.68 5.04 -7.32
C LEU A 438 14.93 4.98 -8.20
N GLU A 439 15.82 4.05 -7.90
CA GLU A 439 17.00 3.77 -8.71
C GLU A 439 16.66 2.90 -9.94
N SER A 440 17.53 2.89 -10.96
CA SER A 440 17.36 2.07 -12.17
C SER A 440 17.34 0.57 -11.85
N PHE A 441 18.19 0.14 -10.92
CA PHE A 441 18.28 -1.25 -10.43
C PHE A 441 17.93 -1.33 -8.93
N ASP A 442 17.73 -2.54 -8.41
CA ASP A 442 17.63 -2.84 -6.98
C ASP A 442 16.48 -2.12 -6.22
N CYS A 443 15.28 -2.10 -6.79
CA CYS A 443 14.11 -1.41 -6.21
C CYS A 443 13.21 -2.28 -5.31
N ILE A 444 13.63 -3.48 -4.92
CA ILE A 444 12.86 -4.33 -4.00
C ILE A 444 13.15 -3.85 -2.58
N THR A 445 12.11 -3.46 -1.87
CA THR A 445 12.20 -3.05 -0.48
C THR A 445 10.88 -3.30 0.25
N ALA A 446 10.97 -3.60 1.54
CA ALA A 446 9.83 -3.74 2.42
C ALA A 446 9.70 -2.49 3.31
N PRO A 447 8.71 -1.62 3.08
CA PRO A 447 8.56 -0.40 3.88
C PRO A 447 8.40 -0.67 5.37
N CYS A 448 7.75 -1.78 5.74
CA CYS A 448 7.58 -2.20 7.13
C CYS A 448 8.91 -2.47 7.85
N VAL A 449 9.93 -2.95 7.12
CA VAL A 449 11.29 -3.16 7.66
C VAL A 449 11.94 -1.79 7.84
N GLY A 450 11.93 -0.92 6.82
CA GLY A 450 12.56 0.39 6.88
C GLY A 450 11.96 1.35 7.91
N LYS A 451 10.67 1.23 8.23
CA LYS A 451 10.02 2.07 9.27
C LYS A 451 10.20 1.52 10.69
N CYS A 452 10.62 0.26 10.83
CA CYS A 452 10.89 -0.34 12.12
C CYS A 452 12.24 0.16 12.65
N GLY A 453 12.30 0.70 13.86
CA GLY A 453 13.57 1.16 14.45
C GLY A 453 14.65 0.06 14.57
N LEU A 454 14.24 -1.22 14.62
CA LEU A 454 15.13 -2.38 14.66
C LEU A 454 15.32 -3.06 13.30
N CYS A 455 14.68 -2.57 12.24
CA CYS A 455 14.67 -3.20 10.93
C CYS A 455 14.28 -4.70 11.00
N GLN A 456 13.24 -5.04 11.76
CA GLN A 456 12.78 -6.43 11.86
C GLN A 456 12.36 -6.98 10.50
N ASP A 457 12.74 -8.22 10.20
CA ASP A 457 12.34 -8.94 8.99
C ASP A 457 10.88 -9.43 9.08
N VAL A 458 9.95 -8.47 8.98
CA VAL A 458 8.50 -8.72 9.03
C VAL A 458 8.07 -9.74 7.99
N PRO A 459 8.46 -9.64 6.70
CA PRO A 459 8.06 -10.63 5.72
C PRO A 459 8.61 -12.03 6.04
N GLY A 460 9.85 -12.12 6.55
CA GLY A 460 10.50 -13.37 6.91
C GLY A 460 9.74 -14.13 8.01
N TYR A 461 9.48 -13.48 9.16
CA TYR A 461 8.76 -14.18 10.23
C TYR A 461 7.28 -14.40 9.89
N ALA A 462 6.62 -13.52 9.12
CA ALA A 462 5.26 -13.77 8.65
C ALA A 462 5.21 -15.01 7.74
N ARG A 463 6.19 -15.19 6.85
CA ARG A 463 6.28 -16.40 6.02
C ARG A 463 6.41 -17.67 6.86
N LEU A 464 7.22 -17.63 7.92
CA LEU A 464 7.43 -18.76 8.81
C LEU A 464 6.18 -19.09 9.65
N ILE A 465 5.49 -18.07 10.18
CA ILE A 465 4.19 -18.24 10.85
C ILE A 465 3.17 -18.87 9.90
N ALA A 466 3.06 -18.41 8.65
CA ALA A 466 2.14 -18.97 7.67
C ALA A 466 2.40 -20.46 7.37
N ARG A 467 3.63 -20.95 7.61
CA ARG A 467 4.03 -22.35 7.47
C ARG A 467 3.85 -23.21 8.72
N GLY A 468 3.52 -22.60 9.85
CA GLY A 468 3.52 -23.29 11.14
C GLY A 468 4.91 -23.46 11.75
N ASP A 469 5.91 -22.69 11.32
CA ASP A 469 7.29 -22.74 11.83
C ASP A 469 7.54 -21.61 12.83
N ASP A 470 6.89 -21.72 14.00
CA ASP A 470 6.86 -20.64 15.00
C ASP A 470 8.19 -20.43 15.72
N ASP A 471 8.95 -21.52 15.94
CA ASP A 471 10.29 -21.46 16.53
C ASP A 471 11.23 -20.62 15.66
N ARG A 472 11.26 -20.88 14.35
CA ARG A 472 12.08 -20.08 13.43
C ARG A 472 11.52 -18.67 13.23
N ALA A 473 10.20 -18.49 13.30
CA ALA A 473 9.62 -17.14 13.28
C ALA A 473 10.12 -16.31 14.46
N LEU A 474 10.12 -16.89 15.67
CA LEU A 474 10.68 -16.25 16.86
C LEU A 474 12.19 -16.04 16.76
N GLU A 475 12.94 -16.98 16.18
CA GLU A 475 14.38 -16.86 15.93
C GLU A 475 14.69 -15.63 15.05
N VAL A 476 13.95 -15.46 13.95
CA VAL A 476 14.04 -14.30 13.06
C VAL A 476 13.69 -13.00 13.77
N ILE A 477 12.70 -13.01 14.67
CA ILE A 477 12.36 -11.84 15.48
C ILE A 477 13.52 -11.52 16.43
N LEU A 478 14.03 -12.51 17.18
CA LEU A 478 15.09 -12.36 18.17
C LEU A 478 16.41 -11.86 17.58
N ASP A 479 16.68 -12.16 16.30
CA ASP A 479 17.85 -11.64 15.57
C ASP A 479 17.96 -10.11 15.61
N ARG A 480 16.80 -9.45 15.57
CA ARG A 480 16.68 -8.00 15.51
C ARG A 480 16.04 -7.41 16.74
N ASN A 481 15.36 -8.20 17.56
CA ASN A 481 14.54 -7.72 18.67
C ASN A 481 14.72 -8.54 19.94
N PRO A 482 15.42 -8.01 20.95
CA PRO A 482 15.67 -8.71 22.20
C PRO A 482 14.43 -8.82 23.10
N LEU A 483 13.39 -8.01 22.84
CA LEU A 483 12.17 -7.94 23.64
C LEU A 483 10.92 -8.30 22.81
N PRO A 484 10.84 -9.50 22.21
CA PRO A 484 9.72 -9.91 21.39
C PRO A 484 8.41 -9.91 22.17
N ALA A 485 8.40 -10.37 23.42
CA ALA A 485 7.20 -10.46 24.23
C ALA A 485 6.67 -9.06 24.54
N VAL A 486 7.50 -8.16 25.11
CA VAL A 486 7.10 -6.77 25.37
C VAL A 486 6.61 -6.06 24.10
N SER A 487 7.37 -6.17 23.01
CA SER A 487 7.01 -5.49 21.75
C SER A 487 5.79 -6.10 21.05
N GLY A 488 5.40 -7.34 21.36
CA GLY A 488 4.17 -7.97 20.89
C GLY A 488 2.91 -7.37 21.52
N TYR A 489 3.02 -6.81 22.72
CA TYR A 489 1.88 -6.24 23.44
C TYR A 489 1.75 -4.72 23.28
N MET A 490 2.86 -3.98 23.34
CA MET A 490 2.80 -2.52 23.49
C MET A 490 3.50 -1.72 22.38
N CYS A 491 4.01 -2.37 21.33
CA CYS A 491 4.62 -1.64 20.22
C CYS A 491 3.57 -0.77 19.51
N THR A 492 3.94 0.47 19.20
CA THR A 492 3.15 1.41 18.39
C THR A 492 3.13 1.05 16.89
N HIS A 493 3.70 -0.09 16.53
CA HIS A 493 3.53 -0.78 15.25
C HIS A 493 3.69 0.10 14.00
N LEU A 494 4.65 1.03 13.99
CA LEU A 494 4.94 1.92 12.84
C LEU A 494 5.18 1.16 11.52
N CYS A 495 5.58 -0.12 11.60
CA CYS A 495 5.68 -1.01 10.45
C CYS A 495 4.33 -1.28 9.76
N GLN A 496 3.20 -1.28 10.48
CA GLN A 496 1.86 -1.47 9.91
C GLN A 496 1.38 -0.22 9.16
N THR A 497 1.79 0.97 9.61
CA THR A 497 1.34 2.25 9.01
C THR A 497 1.89 2.46 7.60
N CYS A 498 2.94 1.72 7.23
CA CYS A 498 3.53 1.70 5.89
C CYS A 498 3.40 0.32 5.22
N CYS A 499 2.50 -0.55 5.68
CA CYS A 499 2.29 -1.85 5.05
C CYS A 499 1.76 -1.69 3.62
N THR A 500 2.37 -2.41 2.66
CA THR A 500 1.92 -2.36 1.26
C THR A 500 0.51 -2.92 1.04
N ARG A 501 0.02 -3.75 1.97
CA ARG A 501 -1.36 -4.27 1.97
C ARG A 501 -2.41 -3.15 2.07
N ASN A 502 -2.05 -1.97 2.60
CA ASN A 502 -2.93 -0.79 2.64
C ASN A 502 -3.44 -0.35 1.26
N ASN A 503 -2.78 -0.74 0.16
CA ASN A 503 -3.26 -0.44 -1.20
C ASN A 503 -4.37 -1.40 -1.70
N TYR A 504 -4.70 -2.42 -0.91
CA TYR A 504 -5.62 -3.50 -1.24
C TYR A 504 -6.82 -3.45 -0.29
N ASP A 505 -6.54 -3.52 1.01
CA ASP A 505 -7.47 -3.58 2.13
C ASP A 505 -6.72 -3.10 3.41
N GLN A 506 -6.96 -3.71 4.57
CA GLN A 506 -6.30 -3.32 5.82
C GLN A 506 -4.85 -3.85 5.93
N PRO A 507 -3.92 -3.10 6.55
CA PRO A 507 -2.57 -3.58 6.86
C PRO A 507 -2.54 -4.96 7.54
N VAL A 508 -1.43 -5.68 7.35
CA VAL A 508 -1.15 -6.90 8.12
C VAL A 508 -1.04 -6.54 9.61
N ALA A 509 -1.61 -7.36 10.49
CA ALA A 509 -1.54 -7.24 11.95
C ALA A 509 -0.16 -7.67 12.48
N ILE A 510 0.89 -6.96 12.05
CA ILE A 510 2.29 -7.25 12.32
C ILE A 510 2.61 -7.38 13.81
N ARG A 511 2.02 -6.53 14.68
CA ARG A 511 2.18 -6.65 16.14
C ARG A 511 1.59 -7.96 16.66
N ALA A 512 0.38 -8.29 16.23
CA ALA A 512 -0.32 -9.51 16.64
C ALA A 512 0.42 -10.79 16.18
N LEU A 513 0.95 -10.80 14.96
CA LEU A 513 1.78 -11.89 14.46
C LEU A 513 3.07 -12.05 15.27
N LYS A 514 3.72 -10.94 15.62
CA LYS A 514 4.91 -10.98 16.47
C LYS A 514 4.60 -11.54 17.85
N ARG A 515 3.50 -11.11 18.45
CA ARG A 515 3.02 -11.63 19.73
C ARG A 515 2.76 -13.12 19.67
N PHE A 516 2.05 -13.57 18.63
CA PHE A 516 1.80 -14.98 18.39
C PHE A 516 3.10 -15.79 18.31
N ALA A 517 4.08 -15.36 17.51
CA ALA A 517 5.38 -16.04 17.43
C ALA A 517 6.15 -16.02 18.76
N ALA A 518 6.05 -14.93 19.54
CA ALA A 518 6.69 -14.83 20.85
C ALA A 518 6.10 -15.80 21.88
N GLU A 519 4.79 -16.05 21.82
CA GLU A 519 4.10 -16.96 22.75
C GLU A 519 4.19 -18.44 22.33
N GLN A 520 4.19 -18.72 21.03
CA GLN A 520 4.20 -20.10 20.52
C GLN A 520 5.61 -20.65 20.27
N GLY A 521 6.54 -19.79 19.84
CA GLY A 521 7.89 -20.21 19.48
C GLY A 521 8.78 -20.48 20.70
N GLN A 522 9.68 -21.44 20.57
CA GLN A 522 10.70 -21.78 21.55
C GLN A 522 12.07 -21.77 20.91
N VAL A 523 12.93 -20.84 21.35
CA VAL A 523 14.29 -20.67 20.81
C VAL A 523 15.31 -20.76 21.92
N THR A 524 16.29 -21.65 21.75
CA THR A 524 17.48 -21.67 22.60
C THR A 524 18.54 -20.79 21.96
N LEU A 525 18.89 -19.69 22.64
CA LEU A 525 19.93 -18.78 22.15
C LEU A 525 21.33 -19.36 22.37
N PRO A 526 22.28 -19.12 21.45
CA PRO A 526 23.64 -19.61 21.60
C PRO A 526 24.36 -18.86 22.74
N VAL A 527 24.83 -19.60 23.73
CA VAL A 527 25.71 -19.07 24.78
C VAL A 527 27.15 -19.17 24.29
N ARG A 528 27.77 -18.01 24.01
CA ARG A 528 29.17 -17.94 23.57
C ARG A 528 30.14 -18.01 24.75
N GLU A 529 31.38 -18.37 24.45
CA GLU A 529 32.47 -18.26 25.42
C GLU A 529 32.68 -16.79 25.80
N LYS A 530 32.77 -16.52 27.11
CA LYS A 530 32.90 -15.16 27.63
C LYS A 530 34.29 -14.61 27.31
N SER A 531 34.34 -13.48 26.62
CA SER A 531 35.54 -12.66 26.46
C SER A 531 36.00 -12.10 27.82
N ASN A 532 37.23 -11.58 27.87
CA ASN A 532 37.74 -10.85 29.03
C ASN A 532 37.21 -9.40 29.14
N ARG A 533 36.31 -8.98 28.24
CA ARG A 533 35.76 -7.62 28.20
C ARG A 533 34.51 -7.49 29.06
N ARG A 534 34.47 -6.46 29.90
CA ARG A 534 33.37 -6.18 30.84
C ARG A 534 32.70 -4.85 30.53
N VAL A 535 31.37 -4.84 30.48
CA VAL A 535 30.58 -3.63 30.20
C VAL A 535 29.55 -3.41 31.30
N ALA A 536 29.53 -2.19 31.85
CA ALA A 536 28.50 -1.75 32.78
C ALA A 536 27.35 -1.10 31.99
N VAL A 537 26.11 -1.50 32.29
CA VAL A 537 24.90 -0.91 31.71
C VAL A 537 24.08 -0.28 32.82
N ILE A 538 23.84 1.03 32.76
CA ILE A 538 23.10 1.76 33.79
C ILE A 538 21.63 1.85 33.38
N GLY A 539 20.75 1.11 34.05
CA GLY A 539 19.31 1.05 33.78
C GLY A 539 18.88 -0.23 33.07
N SER A 540 17.79 -0.85 33.56
CA SER A 540 17.21 -2.09 33.01
C SER A 540 15.99 -1.87 32.12
N GLY A 541 15.83 -0.66 31.57
CA GLY A 541 14.80 -0.38 30.56
C GLY A 541 15.11 -1.03 29.21
N PRO A 542 14.23 -0.85 28.20
CA PRO A 542 14.40 -1.46 26.88
C PRO A 542 15.76 -1.25 26.22
N ALA A 543 16.33 -0.04 26.33
CA ALA A 543 17.66 0.26 25.80
C ALA A 543 18.76 -0.55 26.47
N GLY A 544 18.75 -0.63 27.81
CA GLY A 544 19.77 -1.35 28.59
C GLY A 544 19.68 -2.86 28.41
N LEU A 545 18.46 -3.40 28.45
CA LEU A 545 18.20 -4.82 28.16
C LEU A 545 18.64 -5.19 26.75
N ALA A 546 18.37 -4.35 25.75
CA ALA A 546 18.80 -4.59 24.38
C ALA A 546 20.33 -4.57 24.23
N ALA A 547 21.01 -3.57 24.81
CA ALA A 547 22.47 -3.52 24.78
C ALA A 547 23.09 -4.76 25.44
N ALA A 548 22.63 -5.12 26.64
CA ALA A 548 23.12 -6.27 27.37
C ALA A 548 22.88 -7.59 26.63
N PHE A 549 21.72 -7.75 25.98
CA PHE A 549 21.42 -8.91 25.13
C PHE A 549 22.44 -9.07 24.01
N TYR A 550 22.67 -8.02 23.21
CA TYR A 550 23.57 -8.11 22.06
C TYR A 550 25.04 -8.23 22.47
N LEU A 551 25.44 -7.59 23.58
CA LEU A 551 26.77 -7.75 24.15
C LEU A 551 27.01 -9.20 24.58
N ALA A 552 26.09 -9.78 25.37
CA ALA A 552 26.20 -11.16 25.83
C ALA A 552 26.15 -12.17 24.68
N LEU A 553 25.30 -11.91 23.68
CA LEU A 553 25.23 -12.75 22.48
C LEU A 553 26.56 -12.81 21.70
N ASN A 554 27.37 -11.76 21.79
CA ASN A 554 28.69 -11.66 21.19
C ASN A 554 29.84 -12.01 22.16
N GLY A 555 29.54 -12.60 23.33
CA GLY A 555 30.52 -13.04 24.31
C GLY A 555 31.07 -11.93 25.21
N VAL A 556 30.52 -10.71 25.19
CA VAL A 556 30.91 -9.61 26.09
C VAL A 556 30.18 -9.76 27.43
N GLN A 557 30.90 -9.58 28.54
CA GLN A 557 30.32 -9.70 29.87
C GLN A 557 29.57 -8.42 30.26
N ALA A 558 28.25 -8.45 30.24
CA ALA A 558 27.40 -7.31 30.61
C ALA A 558 26.83 -7.43 32.03
N THR A 559 26.96 -6.36 32.81
CA THR A 559 26.32 -6.19 34.13
C THR A 559 25.39 -4.98 34.08
N ILE A 560 24.10 -5.20 34.29
CA ILE A 560 23.09 -4.13 34.40
C ILE A 560 22.98 -3.68 35.86
N PHE A 561 23.05 -2.37 36.09
CA PHE A 561 22.78 -1.73 37.37
C PHE A 561 21.42 -1.02 37.31
N GLU A 562 20.46 -1.50 38.09
CA GLU A 562 19.09 -0.99 38.15
C GLU A 562 18.84 -0.32 39.50
N ALA A 563 18.34 0.91 39.47
CA ALA A 563 18.08 1.69 40.67
C ALA A 563 16.90 1.15 41.48
N LYS A 564 15.87 0.61 40.82
CA LYS A 564 14.68 0.04 41.45
C LYS A 564 14.88 -1.41 41.90
N ASP A 565 13.94 -1.89 42.71
CA ASP A 565 13.83 -3.28 43.18
C ASP A 565 13.32 -4.26 42.12
N ARG A 566 13.05 -3.78 40.90
CA ARG A 566 12.55 -4.58 39.76
C ARG A 566 13.21 -4.13 38.45
N ALA A 567 13.41 -5.09 37.55
CA ALA A 567 13.91 -4.83 36.21
C ALA A 567 12.79 -4.57 35.19
N GLY A 568 13.14 -3.99 34.04
CA GLY A 568 12.23 -3.84 32.89
C GLY A 568 11.86 -2.39 32.56
N GLY A 569 12.24 -1.42 33.40
CA GLY A 569 11.97 0.00 33.18
C GLY A 569 10.48 0.31 32.98
N MET A 570 10.15 1.17 32.01
CA MET A 570 8.77 1.61 31.75
C MET A 570 7.78 0.47 31.43
N PRO A 571 8.13 -0.56 30.63
CA PRO A 571 7.27 -1.75 30.45
C PRO A 571 6.83 -2.42 31.76
N ALA A 572 7.67 -2.43 32.80
CA ALA A 572 7.31 -3.02 34.10
C ALA A 572 6.33 -2.15 34.92
N LEU A 573 6.07 -0.91 34.48
CA LEU A 573 5.08 0.00 35.06
C LEU A 573 3.78 0.07 34.25
N ALA A 574 3.78 -0.52 33.05
CA ALA A 574 2.60 -0.50 32.20
C ALA A 574 1.47 -1.33 32.83
N PRO A 575 0.20 -0.91 32.67
CA PRO A 575 -0.91 -1.63 33.29
C PRO A 575 -1.06 -3.07 32.80
N ALA A 576 -1.43 -3.98 33.70
CA ALA A 576 -1.60 -5.41 33.39
C ALA A 576 -2.66 -5.68 32.30
N PHE A 577 -3.66 -4.80 32.15
CA PHE A 577 -4.67 -4.90 31.09
C PHE A 577 -4.11 -4.65 29.69
N ARG A 578 -2.89 -4.11 29.58
CA ARG A 578 -2.14 -3.95 28.33
C ARG A 578 -1.03 -4.97 28.18
N ILE A 579 -0.26 -5.21 29.24
CA ILE A 579 0.86 -6.15 29.23
C ILE A 579 0.97 -6.83 30.60
N PRO A 580 0.79 -8.16 30.69
CA PRO A 580 0.94 -8.87 31.96
C PRO A 580 2.40 -8.80 32.47
N PRO A 581 2.65 -8.63 33.78
CA PRO A 581 4.00 -8.59 34.33
C PRO A 581 4.88 -9.80 33.98
N ALA A 582 4.27 -10.99 33.88
CA ALA A 582 4.95 -12.22 33.51
C ALA A 582 5.59 -12.17 32.11
N VAL A 583 4.96 -11.45 31.17
CA VAL A 583 5.46 -11.28 29.79
C VAL A 583 6.73 -10.43 29.77
N VAL A 584 6.81 -9.40 30.61
CA VAL A 584 8.04 -8.61 30.78
C VAL A 584 9.14 -9.47 31.37
N GLN A 585 8.80 -10.31 32.35
CA GLN A 585 9.74 -11.19 33.02
C GLN A 585 10.32 -12.27 32.09
N GLU A 586 9.55 -12.82 31.15
CA GLU A 586 10.04 -13.78 30.15
C GLU A 586 11.18 -13.21 29.30
N ASP A 587 11.05 -11.98 28.81
CA ASP A 587 12.10 -11.33 28.03
C ASP A 587 13.37 -11.12 28.88
N ILE A 588 13.21 -10.72 30.14
CA ILE A 588 14.31 -10.53 31.09
C ILE A 588 15.01 -11.87 31.39
N ASP A 589 14.25 -12.93 31.62
CA ASP A 589 14.80 -14.25 31.92
C ASP A 589 15.56 -14.83 30.73
N ARG A 590 15.08 -14.60 29.50
CA ARG A 590 15.83 -14.95 28.28
C ARG A 590 17.18 -14.25 28.22
N ILE A 591 17.23 -12.95 28.56
CA ILE A 591 18.48 -12.16 28.59
C ILE A 591 19.41 -12.67 29.69
N LYS A 592 18.89 -12.98 30.88
CA LYS A 592 19.68 -13.59 31.97
C LYS A 592 20.21 -14.96 31.58
N GLY A 593 19.48 -15.73 30.77
CA GLY A 593 19.91 -17.01 30.21
C GLY A 593 21.19 -16.93 29.37
N LEU A 594 21.51 -15.76 28.79
CA LEU A 594 22.78 -15.49 28.10
C LEU A 594 23.95 -15.21 29.06
N GLY A 595 23.69 -15.18 30.37
CA GLY A 595 24.69 -14.91 31.40
C GLY A 595 24.85 -13.42 31.75
N VAL A 596 23.88 -12.57 31.39
CA VAL A 596 23.81 -11.17 31.83
C VAL A 596 23.50 -11.11 33.33
N GLU A 597 24.30 -10.33 34.07
CA GLU A 597 24.07 -10.06 35.49
C GLU A 597 23.17 -8.81 35.63
N ILE A 598 22.17 -8.86 36.51
CA ILE A 598 21.32 -7.69 36.83
C ILE A 598 21.36 -7.44 38.33
N LYS A 599 21.91 -6.28 38.73
CA LYS A 599 21.98 -5.80 40.10
C LYS A 599 20.84 -4.82 40.35
N LEU A 600 19.82 -5.28 41.05
CA LEU A 600 18.66 -4.48 41.48
C LEU A 600 19.01 -3.65 42.72
N SER A 601 18.21 -2.61 42.97
CA SER A 601 18.37 -1.68 44.09
C SER A 601 19.78 -1.08 44.19
N HIS A 602 20.39 -0.83 43.04
CA HIS A 602 21.77 -0.38 42.90
C HIS A 602 21.85 0.90 42.06
N PRO A 603 21.39 2.05 42.61
CA PRO A 603 21.48 3.33 41.90
C PRO A 603 22.94 3.74 41.75
N ILE A 604 23.34 4.10 40.52
CA ILE A 604 24.63 4.74 40.26
C ILE A 604 24.49 6.23 40.54
N THR A 605 25.30 6.74 41.47
CA THR A 605 25.29 8.14 41.93
C THR A 605 26.59 8.89 41.59
N THR A 606 27.53 8.21 40.93
CA THR A 606 28.82 8.74 40.50
C THR A 606 28.93 8.80 38.98
N PRO A 607 29.83 9.64 38.43
CA PRO A 607 30.06 9.70 36.99
C PRO A 607 30.43 8.35 36.38
N PRO A 608 30.03 8.07 35.11
CA PRO A 608 30.32 6.80 34.44
C PRO A 608 31.82 6.50 34.34
N GLU A 609 32.67 7.53 34.33
CA GLU A 609 34.13 7.37 34.33
C GLU A 609 34.67 6.63 35.58
N GLU A 610 33.95 6.63 36.70
CA GLU A 610 34.36 5.86 37.89
C GLU A 610 34.20 4.35 37.67
N LEU A 611 33.16 3.91 36.96
CA LEU A 611 32.99 2.50 36.61
C LEU A 611 34.11 2.00 35.68
N LEU A 612 34.64 2.87 34.81
CA LEU A 612 35.83 2.53 34.01
C LEU A 612 37.06 2.30 34.91
N LYS A 613 37.23 3.12 35.96
CA LYS A 613 38.32 2.96 36.95
C LYS A 613 38.16 1.69 37.81
N GLU A 614 36.92 1.26 38.06
CA GLU A 614 36.59 -0.02 38.72
C GLU A 614 36.84 -1.25 37.81
N GLY A 615 37.26 -1.01 36.57
CA GLY A 615 37.77 -2.02 35.64
C GLY A 615 36.75 -2.51 34.62
N PHE A 616 35.65 -1.79 34.40
CA PHE A 616 34.83 -1.98 33.20
C PHE A 616 35.56 -1.39 31.98
N ASP A 617 35.52 -2.08 30.84
CA ASP A 617 36.11 -1.61 29.59
C ASP A 617 35.22 -0.58 28.87
N ALA A 618 33.91 -0.62 29.11
CA ALA A 618 32.95 0.38 28.63
C ALA A 618 31.74 0.52 29.56
N VAL A 619 31.04 1.66 29.45
CA VAL A 619 29.81 1.98 30.19
C VAL A 619 28.74 2.44 29.20
N TYR A 620 27.54 1.88 29.31
CA TYR A 620 26.36 2.29 28.54
C TYR A 620 25.29 2.89 29.44
N LEU A 621 24.94 4.15 29.19
CA LEU A 621 23.93 4.91 29.91
C LEU A 621 22.55 4.69 29.29
N ALA A 622 21.70 3.94 29.98
CA ALA A 622 20.33 3.60 29.59
C ALA A 622 19.30 3.95 30.69
N CYS A 623 19.59 4.98 31.49
CA CYS A 623 18.81 5.36 32.67
C CYS A 623 17.43 5.99 32.34
N GLY A 624 17.19 6.35 31.08
CA GLY A 624 15.96 6.98 30.63
C GLY A 624 15.67 8.31 31.33
N PHE A 625 14.40 8.74 31.32
CA PHE A 625 13.90 9.92 32.05
C PHE A 625 12.99 9.45 33.21
N PRO A 626 13.56 9.19 34.40
CA PRO A 626 12.84 8.49 35.46
C PRO A 626 11.87 9.37 36.26
N LYS A 627 11.88 10.70 36.05
CA LYS A 627 11.05 11.66 36.80
C LYS A 627 9.87 12.13 35.96
N ASP A 628 8.70 12.33 36.57
CA ASP A 628 7.60 13.05 35.91
C ASP A 628 7.94 14.53 35.72
N ALA A 629 7.56 15.06 34.57
CA ALA A 629 7.62 16.49 34.33
C ALA A 629 6.60 17.22 35.22
N ARG A 630 7.01 18.32 35.83
CA ARG A 630 6.15 19.11 36.73
C ARG A 630 5.29 20.10 35.94
N LEU A 631 4.05 20.27 36.40
CA LEU A 631 3.17 21.33 35.95
C LEU A 631 3.27 22.51 36.92
N ASN A 632 3.73 23.66 36.43
CA ASN A 632 3.97 24.85 37.26
C ASN A 632 2.71 25.74 37.32
N ILE A 633 1.69 25.29 38.07
CA ILE A 633 0.47 26.05 38.35
C ILE A 633 0.21 26.13 39.85
N GLU A 634 -0.61 27.09 40.29
CA GLU A 634 -0.96 27.24 41.71
C GLU A 634 -1.76 26.02 42.21
N GLY A 635 -1.53 25.62 43.48
CA GLY A 635 -2.30 24.56 44.15
C GLY A 635 -1.75 23.12 43.97
N MET A 636 -0.61 22.95 43.31
CA MET A 636 -0.02 21.63 42.99
C MET A 636 0.50 20.82 44.18
N GLU A 637 0.55 21.41 45.38
CA GLU A 637 0.99 20.76 46.63
C GLU A 637 -0.19 20.14 47.42
N GLY A 638 -1.41 20.18 46.87
CA GLY A 638 -2.62 19.68 47.53
C GLY A 638 -2.71 18.15 47.59
N LYS A 639 -3.42 17.63 48.60
CA LYS A 639 -3.74 16.18 48.69
C LYS A 639 -4.68 15.76 47.56
N GLY A 640 -4.45 14.58 46.97
CA GLY A 640 -5.21 14.09 45.82
C GLY A 640 -4.57 14.42 44.46
N ILE A 641 -3.35 14.96 44.45
CA ILE A 641 -2.56 15.17 43.23
C ILE A 641 -1.56 14.03 43.10
N PHE A 642 -1.57 13.36 41.95
CA PHE A 642 -0.70 12.23 41.63
C PHE A 642 0.10 12.56 40.37
N SER A 643 1.34 12.10 40.33
CA SER A 643 2.05 11.99 39.05
C SER A 643 1.66 10.68 38.37
N ALA A 644 1.69 10.64 37.04
CA ALA A 644 1.22 9.47 36.32
C ALA A 644 2.12 8.25 36.55
N LEU A 645 3.45 8.41 36.58
CA LEU A 645 4.34 7.27 36.84
C LEU A 645 4.21 6.75 38.27
N ASP A 646 4.04 7.63 39.26
CA ASP A 646 3.83 7.23 40.67
C ASP A 646 2.50 6.46 40.83
N LEU A 647 1.41 6.97 40.25
CA LEU A 647 0.12 6.27 40.26
C LEU A 647 0.25 4.85 39.67
N LEU A 648 0.90 4.75 38.50
CA LEU A 648 1.08 3.46 37.82
C LEU A 648 2.02 2.53 38.59
N ASP A 649 3.09 3.05 39.21
CA ASP A 649 4.02 2.27 40.04
C ASP A 649 3.33 1.69 41.28
N GLN A 650 2.53 2.50 41.99
CA GLN A 650 1.71 2.08 43.15
C GLN A 650 0.72 0.98 42.75
N VAL A 651 -0.03 1.19 41.66
CA VAL A 651 -1.00 0.19 41.17
C VAL A 651 -0.30 -1.10 40.76
N ALA A 652 0.86 -1.01 40.10
CA ALA A 652 1.66 -2.18 39.75
C ALA A 652 2.19 -2.94 40.97
N ARG A 653 2.30 -2.28 42.14
CA ARG A 653 2.62 -2.92 43.44
C ARG A 653 1.38 -3.51 44.14
N GLY A 654 0.20 -3.40 43.54
CA GLY A 654 -1.07 -3.85 44.11
C GLY A 654 -1.68 -2.88 45.11
N GLU A 655 -1.17 -1.65 45.18
CA GLU A 655 -1.72 -0.59 46.03
C GLU A 655 -3.00 -0.01 45.43
N LYS A 656 -3.83 0.62 46.27
CA LYS A 656 -5.08 1.28 45.86
C LYS A 656 -5.06 2.74 46.28
N PRO A 657 -4.55 3.64 45.41
CA PRO A 657 -4.49 5.07 45.69
C PRO A 657 -5.90 5.67 45.86
N ASP A 658 -6.05 6.61 46.79
CA ASP A 658 -7.34 7.28 47.07
C ASP A 658 -7.63 8.37 46.02
N LEU A 659 -8.30 7.96 44.93
CA LEU A 659 -8.65 8.84 43.81
C LEU A 659 -10.02 9.52 43.95
N GLY A 660 -10.86 9.12 44.92
CA GLY A 660 -12.26 9.55 44.98
C GLY A 660 -13.08 9.07 43.78
N SER A 661 -14.11 9.85 43.38
CA SER A 661 -15.03 9.48 42.29
C SER A 661 -14.74 10.23 40.99
N ARG A 662 -14.28 11.48 41.07
CA ARG A 662 -14.02 12.34 39.91
C ARG A 662 -12.53 12.53 39.70
N VAL A 663 -12.00 11.93 38.64
CA VAL A 663 -10.57 11.98 38.33
C VAL A 663 -10.34 12.77 37.05
N LEU A 664 -9.46 13.77 37.12
CA LEU A 664 -8.96 14.48 35.95
C LEU A 664 -7.54 14.01 35.64
N VAL A 665 -7.24 13.76 34.36
CA VAL A 665 -5.90 13.42 33.89
C VAL A 665 -5.40 14.50 32.93
N ILE A 666 -4.33 15.20 33.29
CA ILE A 666 -3.78 16.29 32.48
C ILE A 666 -2.68 15.73 31.57
N GLY A 667 -2.92 15.66 30.27
CA GLY A 667 -1.95 15.14 29.30
C GLY A 667 -2.60 14.56 28.04
N GLY A 668 -1.78 14.13 27.09
CA GLY A 668 -2.29 13.53 25.83
C GLY A 668 -1.41 12.43 25.22
N GLY A 669 -0.41 11.94 25.95
CA GLY A 669 0.43 10.81 25.53
C GLY A 669 -0.08 9.46 26.04
N ASN A 670 0.56 8.37 25.64
CA ASN A 670 0.18 7.00 26.06
C ASN A 670 0.11 6.85 27.58
N THR A 671 1.03 7.48 28.33
CA THR A 671 1.00 7.49 29.80
C THR A 671 -0.27 8.12 30.36
N ALA A 672 -0.81 9.16 29.72
CA ALA A 672 -2.08 9.77 30.12
C ALA A 672 -3.26 8.82 29.85
N MET A 673 -3.23 8.07 28.74
CA MET A 673 -4.25 7.08 28.41
C MET A 673 -4.23 5.93 29.44
N ASP A 674 -3.04 5.41 29.76
CA ASP A 674 -2.85 4.36 30.75
C ASP A 674 -3.32 4.81 32.14
N ALA A 675 -2.98 6.04 32.55
CA ALA A 675 -3.40 6.61 33.82
C ALA A 675 -4.93 6.78 33.90
N ALA A 676 -5.57 7.30 32.85
CA ALA A 676 -7.02 7.49 32.81
C ALA A 676 -7.79 6.15 32.84
N ARG A 677 -7.37 5.18 32.03
CA ARG A 677 -7.96 3.83 31.99
C ARG A 677 -7.74 3.07 33.29
N THR A 678 -6.60 3.30 33.97
CA THR A 678 -6.32 2.76 35.31
C THR A 678 -7.21 3.42 36.36
N ALA A 679 -7.34 4.75 36.35
CA ALA A 679 -8.22 5.48 37.26
C ALA A 679 -9.67 4.99 37.15
N ARG A 680 -10.18 4.84 35.93
CA ARG A 680 -11.54 4.33 35.68
C ARG A 680 -11.77 2.92 36.24
N ARG A 681 -10.76 2.05 36.24
CA ARG A 681 -10.82 0.71 36.86
C ARG A 681 -10.80 0.77 38.39
N LEU A 682 -10.03 1.70 38.96
CA LEU A 682 -9.96 1.87 40.42
C LEU A 682 -11.23 2.49 41.00
N THR A 683 -11.81 3.47 40.31
CA THR A 683 -12.96 4.24 40.82
C THR A 683 -14.30 3.68 40.35
N GLY A 684 -14.33 2.90 39.27
CA GLY A 684 -15.56 2.47 38.59
C GLY A 684 -16.27 3.59 37.84
N ASN A 685 -15.69 4.80 37.78
CA ASN A 685 -16.27 5.98 37.15
C ASN A 685 -15.39 6.45 35.99
N PRO A 686 -15.97 7.05 34.92
CA PRO A 686 -15.20 7.68 33.86
C PRO A 686 -14.16 8.68 34.38
N ALA A 687 -12.94 8.61 33.87
CA ALA A 687 -11.95 9.68 34.03
C ALA A 687 -12.09 10.70 32.91
N THR A 688 -11.73 11.96 33.18
CA THR A 688 -11.70 13.03 32.17
C THR A 688 -10.27 13.40 31.85
N VAL A 689 -9.84 13.19 30.61
CA VAL A 689 -8.56 13.63 30.08
C VAL A 689 -8.68 15.10 29.66
N VAL A 690 -7.84 15.96 30.23
CA VAL A 690 -7.77 17.39 29.92
C VAL A 690 -6.60 17.60 28.98
N TYR A 691 -6.88 17.99 27.73
CA TYR A 691 -5.87 18.18 26.71
C TYR A 691 -5.93 19.55 26.05
N ARG A 692 -4.78 20.21 25.94
CA ARG A 692 -4.68 21.59 25.44
C ARG A 692 -4.90 21.75 23.93
N ARG A 693 -4.90 20.66 23.16
CA ARG A 693 -5.14 20.64 21.70
C ARG A 693 -6.31 19.70 21.37
N THR A 694 -6.48 19.34 20.10
CA THR A 694 -7.49 18.34 19.71
C THR A 694 -6.91 16.93 19.71
N ALA A 695 -7.76 15.91 19.61
CA ALA A 695 -7.40 14.51 19.49
C ALA A 695 -6.46 14.25 18.32
N GLN A 696 -6.54 15.05 17.24
CA GLN A 696 -5.66 14.94 16.08
C GLN A 696 -4.19 15.26 16.39
N GLU A 697 -3.93 16.15 17.37
CA GLU A 697 -2.57 16.51 17.78
C GLU A 697 -2.04 15.68 18.98
N MET A 698 -2.82 14.73 19.50
CA MET A 698 -2.40 13.89 20.62
C MET A 698 -1.19 13.02 20.23
N PRO A 699 -0.13 12.98 21.06
CA PRO A 699 0.99 12.07 20.84
C PRO A 699 0.67 10.60 21.16
N ALA A 700 -0.45 10.31 21.84
CA ALA A 700 -0.90 8.94 22.07
C ALA A 700 -1.18 8.20 20.76
N ALA A 701 -0.96 6.89 20.75
CA ALA A 701 -1.38 6.06 19.62
C ALA A 701 -2.90 6.14 19.46
N ARG A 702 -3.38 6.24 18.22
CA ARG A 702 -4.83 6.39 17.92
C ARG A 702 -5.66 5.29 18.60
N GLU A 703 -5.17 4.04 18.55
CA GLU A 703 -5.81 2.90 19.19
C GLU A 703 -6.03 3.11 20.70
N GLU A 704 -5.08 3.75 21.40
CA GLU A 704 -5.20 3.98 22.85
C GLU A 704 -6.24 5.06 23.17
N VAL A 705 -6.41 6.05 22.29
CA VAL A 705 -7.45 7.07 22.42
C VAL A 705 -8.83 6.46 22.13
N GLU A 706 -8.93 5.63 21.09
CA GLU A 706 -10.17 4.91 20.73
C GLU A 706 -10.62 3.98 21.86
N GLU A 707 -9.69 3.20 22.43
CA GLU A 707 -9.95 2.31 23.56
C GLU A 707 -10.32 3.08 24.84
N LEU A 708 -9.69 4.23 25.08
CA LEU A 708 -10.03 5.11 26.20
C LEU A 708 -11.48 5.60 26.10
N LEU A 709 -11.90 6.07 24.93
CA LEU A 709 -13.26 6.57 24.67
C LEU A 709 -14.28 5.43 24.71
N ALA A 710 -13.93 4.26 24.16
CA ALA A 710 -14.79 3.07 24.22
C ALA A 710 -15.11 2.68 25.66
N GLU A 711 -14.15 2.82 26.60
CA GLU A 711 -14.33 2.55 28.04
C GLU A 711 -15.18 3.58 28.78
N GLY A 712 -15.70 4.59 28.07
CA GLY A 712 -16.59 5.63 28.59
C GLY A 712 -15.86 6.82 29.20
N ASN A 713 -14.54 6.88 29.11
CA ASN A 713 -13.77 8.05 29.56
C ASN A 713 -14.02 9.24 28.64
N VAL A 714 -13.80 10.44 29.17
CA VAL A 714 -14.07 11.70 28.47
C VAL A 714 -12.76 12.35 28.04
N LEU A 715 -12.73 12.93 26.84
CA LEU A 715 -11.63 13.79 26.37
C LEU A 715 -12.14 15.24 26.28
N GLU A 716 -11.64 16.10 27.17
CA GLU A 716 -11.86 17.55 27.11
C GLU A 716 -10.74 18.19 26.28
N GLU A 717 -11.04 18.39 25.00
CA GLU A 717 -10.15 19.02 24.04
C GLU A 717 -10.08 20.54 24.19
N LEU A 718 -8.95 21.11 23.74
CA LEU A 718 -8.71 22.55 23.76
C LEU A 718 -8.85 23.16 25.16
N VAL A 719 -8.39 22.46 26.20
CA VAL A 719 -8.44 22.92 27.59
C VAL A 719 -7.03 23.01 28.18
N SER A 720 -6.68 24.19 28.70
CA SER A 720 -5.42 24.40 29.44
C SER A 720 -5.72 24.59 30.93
N PRO A 721 -5.00 23.90 31.84
CA PRO A 721 -5.13 24.12 33.27
C PRO A 721 -4.49 25.46 33.69
N ILE A 722 -5.12 26.15 34.64
CA ILE A 722 -4.65 27.43 35.20
C ILE A 722 -4.23 27.30 36.65
N ARG A 723 -5.05 26.68 37.51
CA ARG A 723 -4.70 26.36 38.90
C ARG A 723 -5.58 25.25 39.45
N VAL A 724 -5.06 24.58 40.48
CA VAL A 724 -5.80 23.58 41.24
C VAL A 724 -6.56 24.25 42.38
N ILE A 725 -7.85 23.95 42.51
CA ILE A 725 -8.71 24.48 43.57
C ILE A 725 -8.71 23.51 44.75
N LEU A 726 -8.26 23.99 45.90
CA LEU A 726 -8.20 23.21 47.13
C LEU A 726 -9.32 23.59 48.11
N ARG A 727 -9.94 22.60 48.74
CA ARG A 727 -10.81 22.75 49.91
C ARG A 727 -10.23 21.91 51.04
N ASP A 728 -9.99 22.51 52.20
CA ASP A 728 -9.36 21.86 53.35
C ASP A 728 -8.02 21.14 53.02
N GLY A 729 -7.25 21.71 52.09
CA GLY A 729 -5.97 21.16 51.63
C GLY A 729 -6.07 19.95 50.70
N ARG A 730 -7.27 19.57 50.26
CA ARG A 730 -7.52 18.51 49.26
C ARG A 730 -8.06 19.11 47.95
N VAL A 731 -7.74 18.46 46.83
CA VAL A 731 -8.31 18.78 45.52
C VAL A 731 -9.84 18.80 45.58
N SER A 732 -10.43 19.85 45.00
CA SER A 732 -11.89 19.99 44.78
C SER A 732 -12.26 20.35 43.34
N GLY A 733 -11.28 20.77 42.54
CA GLY A 733 -11.45 21.06 41.11
C GLY A 733 -10.21 21.62 40.45
N LEU A 734 -10.28 21.83 39.15
CA LEU A 734 -9.24 22.39 38.29
C LEU A 734 -9.83 23.59 37.54
N GLU A 735 -9.29 24.77 37.80
CA GLU A 735 -9.61 25.95 37.00
C GLU A 735 -8.88 25.87 35.66
N CYS A 736 -9.62 26.05 34.59
CA CYS A 736 -9.16 25.87 33.22
C CYS A 736 -9.58 27.05 32.34
N LEU A 737 -8.97 27.12 31.15
CA LEU A 737 -9.40 28.01 30.07
C LEU A 737 -9.54 27.23 28.76
N ARG A 738 -10.36 27.75 27.84
CA ARG A 738 -10.49 27.22 26.47
C ARG A 738 -9.37 27.75 25.59
N ASN A 739 -8.92 26.92 24.65
CA ASN A 739 -7.95 27.26 23.63
C ASN A 739 -8.60 27.26 22.23
N LYS A 740 -7.95 27.93 21.29
CA LYS A 740 -8.10 27.70 19.86
C LYS A 740 -6.78 27.20 19.28
N LEU A 741 -6.82 26.48 18.17
CA LEU A 741 -5.60 26.08 17.47
C LEU A 741 -5.02 27.27 16.69
N GLY A 742 -3.76 27.60 16.96
CA GLY A 742 -2.96 28.54 16.19
C GLY A 742 -2.19 27.86 15.06
N GLU A 743 -1.09 28.51 14.65
CA GLU A 743 -0.15 27.96 13.66
C GLU A 743 0.59 26.72 14.19
N PRO A 744 1.01 25.80 13.31
CA PRO A 744 1.92 24.70 13.65
C PRO A 744 3.21 25.14 14.36
N ASP A 745 3.62 24.36 15.37
CA ASP A 745 4.93 24.38 16.01
C ASP A 745 6.01 23.75 15.09
N ALA A 746 7.28 23.81 15.51
CA ALA A 746 8.40 23.16 14.82
C ALA A 746 8.26 21.63 14.71
N ASP A 747 7.45 21.02 15.59
CA ASP A 747 7.10 19.60 15.55
C ASP A 747 5.87 19.29 14.66
N GLY A 748 5.35 20.30 13.96
CA GLY A 748 4.19 20.22 13.08
C GLY A 748 2.83 20.28 13.78
N ARG A 749 2.78 20.20 15.13
CA ARG A 749 1.51 20.23 15.87
C ARG A 749 1.03 21.66 16.07
N ARG A 750 -0.26 21.91 15.95
CA ARG A 750 -0.82 23.26 16.11
C ARG A 750 -0.64 23.78 17.55
N LYS A 751 -0.24 25.05 17.68
CA LYS A 751 -0.09 25.71 18.99
C LYS A 751 -1.44 25.89 19.68
N PRO A 752 -1.57 25.59 20.97
CA PRO A 752 -2.74 25.98 21.74
C PRO A 752 -2.66 27.48 22.06
N VAL A 753 -3.67 28.25 21.67
CA VAL A 753 -3.76 29.69 21.94
C VAL A 753 -4.93 29.93 22.90
N PRO A 754 -4.66 30.42 24.13
CA PRO A 754 -5.71 30.74 25.10
C PRO A 754 -6.77 31.70 24.56
N ILE A 755 -8.04 31.46 24.92
CA ILE A 755 -9.16 32.36 24.66
C ILE A 755 -9.43 33.16 25.94
N GLU A 756 -9.18 34.47 25.91
CA GLU A 756 -9.42 35.34 27.06
C GLU A 756 -10.91 35.32 27.48
N GLY A 757 -11.17 35.39 28.79
CA GLY A 757 -12.53 35.36 29.35
C GLY A 757 -13.25 34.01 29.30
N SER A 758 -12.60 32.94 28.80
CA SER A 758 -13.20 31.60 28.67
C SER A 758 -13.01 30.69 29.90
N GLY A 759 -12.70 31.27 31.07
CA GLY A 759 -12.37 30.52 32.28
C GLY A 759 -13.55 29.70 32.83
N PHE A 760 -13.29 28.49 33.28
CA PHE A 760 -14.27 27.61 33.91
C PHE A 760 -13.61 26.62 34.87
N VAL A 761 -14.41 25.92 35.68
CA VAL A 761 -13.92 24.95 36.67
C VAL A 761 -14.44 23.56 36.34
N LEU A 762 -13.54 22.59 36.30
CA LEU A 762 -13.86 21.16 36.30
C LEU A 762 -13.76 20.63 37.73
N GLU A 763 -14.84 20.06 38.27
CA GLU A 763 -14.81 19.49 39.61
C GLU A 763 -14.04 18.16 39.64
N ALA A 764 -13.24 17.94 40.69
CA ALA A 764 -12.36 16.78 40.80
C ALA A 764 -12.08 16.44 42.26
N ASP A 765 -11.94 15.14 42.54
CA ASP A 765 -11.48 14.63 43.84
C ASP A 765 -9.99 14.24 43.78
N ALA A 766 -9.48 13.95 42.57
CA ALA A 766 -8.07 13.72 42.28
C ALA A 766 -7.66 14.28 40.90
N ILE A 767 -6.39 14.66 40.79
CA ILE A 767 -5.77 15.11 39.54
C ILE A 767 -4.51 14.27 39.29
N VAL A 768 -4.41 13.68 38.11
CA VAL A 768 -3.22 12.94 37.66
C VAL A 768 -2.49 13.75 36.60
N VAL A 769 -1.20 14.03 36.85
CA VAL A 769 -0.36 14.85 35.98
C VAL A 769 0.45 13.94 35.06
N ALA A 770 0.18 14.02 33.75
CA ALA A 770 0.78 13.19 32.71
C ALA A 770 1.33 14.04 31.55
N VAL A 771 2.06 15.12 31.88
CA VAL A 771 2.53 16.14 30.92
C VAL A 771 3.92 15.87 30.33
N GLY A 772 4.56 14.75 30.70
CA GLY A 772 5.85 14.33 30.18
C GLY A 772 6.76 13.76 31.27
N GLN A 773 8.01 13.53 30.90
CA GLN A 773 9.07 13.05 31.79
C GLN A 773 10.27 13.98 31.73
N SER A 774 11.10 13.98 32.77
CA SER A 774 12.32 14.77 32.88
C SER A 774 13.52 13.88 33.24
N PRO A 775 14.72 14.22 32.75
CA PRO A 775 15.95 13.53 33.10
C PRO A 775 16.27 13.62 34.60
N ASP A 776 16.94 12.59 35.13
CA ASP A 776 17.64 12.64 36.41
C ASP A 776 19.11 12.28 36.19
N LEU A 777 19.92 13.29 35.85
CA LEU A 777 21.31 13.12 35.43
C LEU A 777 22.31 13.75 36.40
N THR A 778 21.93 13.95 37.66
CA THR A 778 22.81 14.52 38.70
C THR A 778 24.05 13.65 38.95
N PHE A 779 23.97 12.35 38.70
CA PHE A 779 25.13 11.46 38.78
C PHE A 779 26.21 11.76 37.71
N LEU A 780 25.90 12.58 36.70
CA LEU A 780 26.87 13.08 35.72
C LEU A 780 27.65 14.31 36.22
N ASP A 781 27.37 14.82 37.43
CA ASP A 781 28.09 15.95 37.99
C ASP A 781 29.59 15.63 38.10
N GLY A 782 30.43 16.42 37.42
CA GLY A 782 31.87 16.19 37.32
C GLY A 782 32.31 15.23 36.19
N SER A 783 31.37 14.72 35.40
CA SER A 783 31.63 13.96 34.17
C SER A 783 32.07 14.88 33.02
N SER A 784 32.74 14.30 32.03
CA SER A 784 33.13 14.97 30.77
C SER A 784 32.00 15.06 29.74
N LEU A 785 30.82 14.50 30.05
CA LEU A 785 29.69 14.43 29.13
C LEU A 785 29.02 15.78 28.90
N SER A 786 28.61 16.01 27.64
CA SER A 786 27.85 17.19 27.25
C SER A 786 26.36 16.89 27.22
N LEU A 787 25.55 17.85 27.65
CA LEU A 787 24.09 17.79 27.60
C LEU A 787 23.52 18.81 26.62
N HIS A 788 22.43 18.45 25.96
CA HIS A 788 21.60 19.37 25.20
C HIS A 788 20.77 20.27 26.14
N GLN A 789 20.21 21.36 25.60
CA GLN A 789 19.39 22.30 26.40
C GLN A 789 18.16 21.64 27.06
N ASN A 790 17.64 20.57 26.47
CA ASN A 790 16.52 19.80 27.00
C ASN A 790 16.95 18.77 28.07
N GLY A 791 18.24 18.74 28.45
CA GLY A 791 18.80 17.80 29.41
C GLY A 791 19.08 16.41 28.87
N ALA A 792 18.98 16.18 27.55
CA ALA A 792 19.38 14.91 26.94
C ALA A 792 20.90 14.82 26.77
N ILE A 793 21.46 13.61 26.84
CA ILE A 793 22.90 13.35 26.66
C ILE A 793 23.26 13.49 25.19
N ALA A 794 24.28 14.30 24.90
CA ALA A 794 24.81 14.44 23.55
C ALA A 794 25.67 13.22 23.18
N VAL A 795 25.38 12.63 22.03
CA VAL A 795 26.08 11.44 21.52
C VAL A 795 26.39 11.55 20.04
N ASP A 796 27.36 10.77 19.58
CA ASP A 796 27.49 10.43 18.17
C ASP A 796 26.25 9.62 17.72
N PRO A 797 25.49 10.08 16.70
CA PRO A 797 24.26 9.42 16.27
C PRO A 797 24.50 8.05 15.61
N GLN A 798 25.70 7.77 15.07
CA GLN A 798 26.04 6.51 14.40
C GLN A 798 26.51 5.43 15.39
N THR A 799 27.14 5.83 16.50
CA THR A 799 27.74 4.88 17.44
C THR A 799 27.08 4.89 18.82
N GLY A 800 26.40 5.99 19.17
CA GLY A 800 25.91 6.25 20.53
C GLY A 800 27.01 6.62 21.53
N GLN A 801 28.25 6.84 21.08
CA GLN A 801 29.35 7.23 21.96
C GLN A 801 29.10 8.63 22.54
N ALA A 802 29.37 8.79 23.83
CA ALA A 802 29.14 10.02 24.58
C ALA A 802 30.46 10.50 25.20
N GLY A 803 30.91 11.71 24.85
CA GLY A 803 32.12 12.30 25.42
C GLY A 803 33.37 11.42 25.29
N THR A 804 33.93 10.98 26.42
CA THR A 804 35.19 10.25 26.50
C THR A 804 35.08 8.81 25.93
N PRO A 805 36.12 8.27 25.26
CA PRO A 805 36.13 6.89 24.79
C PRO A 805 35.77 5.88 25.89
N GLY A 806 34.90 4.92 25.55
CA GLY A 806 34.40 3.91 26.48
C GLY A 806 33.06 4.25 27.13
N VAL A 807 32.52 5.47 26.96
CA VAL A 807 31.18 5.83 27.44
C VAL A 807 30.21 5.98 26.26
N TYR A 808 29.03 5.37 26.39
CA TYR A 808 27.97 5.34 25.39
C TYR A 808 26.63 5.66 26.06
N ALA A 809 25.64 6.16 25.31
CA ALA A 809 24.30 6.42 25.84
C ALA A 809 23.21 6.18 24.78
N GLY A 810 21.99 5.88 25.24
CA GLY A 810 20.85 5.67 24.34
C GLY A 810 19.50 5.58 25.04
N GLY A 811 18.43 5.39 24.26
CA GLY A 811 17.06 5.44 24.75
C GLY A 811 16.64 6.86 25.12
N ASP A 812 15.70 6.98 26.06
CA ASP A 812 15.11 8.28 26.41
C ASP A 812 16.13 9.27 26.96
N ALA A 813 17.23 8.79 27.55
CA ALA A 813 18.32 9.64 28.03
C ALA A 813 18.98 10.49 26.92
N VAL A 814 18.90 10.05 25.66
CA VAL A 814 19.44 10.74 24.49
C VAL A 814 18.34 11.39 23.66
N ARG A 815 17.18 10.74 23.51
CA ARG A 815 16.12 11.19 22.61
C ARG A 815 15.05 12.05 23.27
N GLY A 816 14.96 12.02 24.60
CA GLY A 816 13.71 12.28 25.30
C GLY A 816 12.72 11.13 25.16
N PRO A 817 11.51 11.25 25.73
CA PRO A 817 10.54 10.15 25.79
C PRO A 817 10.20 9.59 24.40
N ALA A 818 10.62 8.36 24.12
CA ALA A 818 10.49 7.69 22.84
C ALA A 818 9.69 6.37 22.96
N ILE A 819 9.63 5.61 21.87
CA ILE A 819 8.95 4.30 21.85
C ILE A 819 9.94 3.16 22.12
N VAL A 820 9.44 2.07 22.73
CA VAL A 820 10.24 0.87 23.12
C VAL A 820 11.17 0.39 22.00
N ILE A 821 10.68 0.31 20.76
CA ILE A 821 11.47 -0.22 19.63
C ILE A 821 12.66 0.69 19.25
N GLN A 822 12.55 2.00 19.46
CA GLN A 822 13.64 2.95 19.21
C GLN A 822 14.70 2.85 20.32
N ALA A 823 14.27 2.69 21.56
CA ALA A 823 15.18 2.46 22.68
C ALA A 823 15.99 1.17 22.49
N CYS A 824 15.36 0.07 22.05
CA CYS A 824 16.08 -1.16 21.70
C CYS A 824 17.09 -0.94 20.55
N ALA A 825 16.76 -0.10 19.57
CA ALA A 825 17.64 0.21 18.44
C ALA A 825 18.90 0.96 18.88
N ASP A 826 18.77 1.89 19.84
CA ASP A 826 19.92 2.56 20.42
C ASP A 826 20.81 1.58 21.19
N GLY A 827 20.21 0.67 21.97
CA GLY A 827 20.94 -0.38 22.68
C GLY A 827 21.73 -1.30 21.74
N ARG A 828 21.13 -1.71 20.63
CA ARG A 828 21.81 -2.48 19.58
C ARG A 828 22.98 -1.72 18.98
N ARG A 829 22.76 -0.48 18.55
CA ARG A 829 23.78 0.36 17.91
C ARG A 829 24.97 0.58 18.82
N ALA A 830 24.72 0.85 20.10
CA ALA A 830 25.78 0.95 21.11
C ALA A 830 26.53 -0.37 21.30
N ALA A 831 25.82 -1.50 21.39
CA ALA A 831 26.45 -2.82 21.51
C ALA A 831 27.36 -3.15 20.31
N GLU A 832 26.92 -2.84 19.10
CA GLU A 832 27.71 -3.00 17.87
C GLU A 832 28.97 -2.13 17.89
N ALA A 833 28.84 -0.85 18.25
CA ALA A 833 29.98 0.05 18.38
C ALA A 833 30.97 -0.38 19.48
N ILE A 834 30.48 -0.87 20.61
CA ILE A 834 31.30 -1.41 21.71
C ILE A 834 32.04 -2.68 21.27
N CYS A 835 31.37 -3.61 20.59
CA CYS A 835 32.03 -4.81 20.06
C CYS A 835 33.13 -4.43 19.06
N GLY A 836 32.83 -3.50 18.15
CA GLY A 836 33.80 -2.98 17.19
C GLY A 836 35.03 -2.35 17.85
N SER A 837 34.84 -1.56 18.92
CA SER A 837 35.96 -0.95 19.66
C SER A 837 36.83 -1.99 20.39
N PHE A 838 36.26 -3.15 20.73
CA PHE A 838 37.00 -4.30 21.29
C PHE A 838 37.61 -5.23 20.24
N GLY A 839 37.39 -4.97 18.95
CA GLY A 839 37.79 -5.88 17.86
C GLY A 839 37.00 -7.18 17.82
N ILE A 840 35.81 -7.22 18.45
CA ILE A 840 34.90 -8.35 18.46
C ILE A 840 33.96 -8.20 17.26
N HIS A 841 33.91 -9.23 16.41
CA HIS A 841 32.98 -9.25 15.29
C HIS A 841 31.54 -9.35 15.80
N PHE A 842 30.68 -8.41 15.39
CA PHE A 842 29.28 -8.39 15.79
C PHE A 842 28.48 -9.35 14.91
N GLU A 843 28.17 -10.52 15.45
CA GLU A 843 27.39 -11.56 14.78
C GLU A 843 25.90 -11.43 15.08
N THR A 844 25.09 -11.79 14.08
CA THR A 844 23.63 -11.90 14.17
C THR A 844 23.22 -13.37 14.37
N LEU A 845 22.02 -13.62 14.91
CA LEU A 845 21.53 -14.98 15.15
C LEU A 845 21.25 -15.73 13.86
N VAL A 846 20.69 -15.01 12.89
CA VAL A 846 20.20 -15.60 11.64
C VAL A 846 21.06 -15.14 10.48
N SER A 847 21.46 -16.10 9.65
CA SER A 847 22.00 -15.79 8.32
C SER A 847 20.87 -15.29 7.42
N PRO A 848 21.06 -14.23 6.61
CA PRO A 848 20.02 -13.70 5.74
C PRO A 848 19.35 -14.82 4.94
N GLN A 849 18.03 -14.97 5.08
CA GLN A 849 17.32 -16.01 4.37
C GLN A 849 17.45 -15.78 2.86
N ARG A 850 17.84 -16.84 2.13
CA ARG A 850 17.84 -16.87 0.67
C ARG A 850 16.43 -16.59 0.15
N GLY A 851 16.36 -15.94 -1.01
CA GLY A 851 15.12 -15.48 -1.64
C GLY A 851 14.04 -16.56 -1.78
N LEU A 852 12.82 -16.16 -2.14
CA LEU A 852 11.71 -17.07 -2.35
C LEU A 852 11.96 -18.00 -3.54
N SER A 853 11.54 -19.26 -3.41
CA SER A 853 11.35 -20.17 -4.54
C SER A 853 10.27 -19.66 -5.49
N GLU A 854 10.24 -20.18 -6.72
CA GLU A 854 9.23 -19.80 -7.70
C GLU A 854 7.80 -20.09 -7.23
N GLU A 855 7.59 -21.21 -6.53
CA GLU A 855 6.28 -21.56 -5.97
C GLU A 855 5.84 -20.56 -4.90
N GLU A 856 6.75 -20.14 -4.03
CA GLU A 856 6.48 -19.11 -3.01
C GLU A 856 6.15 -17.75 -3.65
N ILE A 857 6.87 -17.37 -4.70
CA ILE A 857 6.57 -16.15 -5.47
C ILE A 857 5.16 -16.27 -6.06
N LEU A 858 4.79 -17.43 -6.57
CA LEU A 858 3.47 -17.68 -7.15
C LEU A 858 2.34 -17.61 -6.10
N GLN A 859 2.56 -18.18 -4.92
CA GLN A 859 1.65 -18.08 -3.79
C GLN A 859 1.46 -16.62 -3.35
N ALA A 860 2.56 -15.86 -3.24
CA ALA A 860 2.49 -14.44 -2.92
C ALA A 860 1.80 -13.62 -4.03
N LYS A 861 2.00 -13.94 -5.31
CA LYS A 861 1.26 -13.35 -6.43
C LYS A 861 -0.24 -13.63 -6.32
N ARG A 862 -0.65 -14.85 -5.96
CA ARG A 862 -2.06 -15.20 -5.68
C ARG A 862 -2.62 -14.40 -4.51
N ALA A 863 -1.88 -14.23 -3.41
CA ALA A 863 -2.31 -13.41 -2.29
C ALA A 863 -2.55 -11.94 -2.70
N ARG A 864 -1.75 -11.40 -3.64
CA ARG A 864 -1.93 -10.04 -4.19
C ARG A 864 -3.20 -9.90 -5.03
N THR A 865 -3.69 -10.96 -5.66
CA THR A 865 -4.95 -10.87 -6.40
C THR A 865 -6.18 -10.84 -5.49
N ARG A 866 -6.01 -10.93 -4.15
CA ARG A 866 -7.11 -11.04 -3.18
C ARG A 866 -7.24 -9.84 -2.24
N LYS A 867 -8.48 -9.47 -1.95
CA LYS A 867 -8.88 -8.56 -0.88
C LYS A 867 -9.44 -9.41 0.23
N GLU A 868 -8.91 -9.26 1.44
CA GLU A 868 -9.26 -10.12 2.57
C GLU A 868 -9.30 -9.27 3.83
N ALA A 869 -10.33 -9.48 4.65
CA ALA A 869 -10.44 -8.83 5.95
C ALA A 869 -9.24 -9.18 6.83
N ARG A 870 -8.79 -8.22 7.64
CA ARG A 870 -7.74 -8.46 8.61
C ARG A 870 -8.25 -9.35 9.73
N HIS A 871 -7.51 -10.40 10.06
CA HIS A 871 -7.81 -11.16 11.28
C HIS A 871 -7.33 -10.36 12.49
N GLN A 872 -8.21 -10.20 13.46
CA GLN A 872 -7.94 -9.40 14.65
C GLN A 872 -7.89 -10.31 15.87
N PRO A 873 -7.03 -9.99 16.87
CA PRO A 873 -7.11 -10.66 18.15
C PRO A 873 -8.48 -10.44 18.80
N GLU A 874 -8.87 -11.37 19.66
CA GLU A 874 -10.12 -11.20 20.41
C GLU A 874 -9.94 -10.10 21.44
N MET A 875 -10.94 -9.21 21.50
CA MET A 875 -10.98 -8.14 22.48
C MET A 875 -11.88 -8.54 23.65
N LEU A 876 -11.45 -8.29 24.87
CA LEU A 876 -12.28 -8.45 26.07
C LEU A 876 -13.53 -7.56 25.92
N PRO A 877 -14.75 -8.09 26.09
CA PRO A 877 -15.98 -7.31 25.96
C PRO A 877 -15.99 -6.10 26.90
N MET A 878 -16.53 -4.98 26.44
CA MET A 878 -16.55 -3.71 27.19
C MET A 878 -17.16 -3.85 28.60
N THR A 879 -18.18 -4.68 28.73
CA THR A 879 -18.88 -4.98 29.99
C THR A 879 -17.99 -5.70 31.01
N GLU A 880 -16.95 -6.39 30.55
CA GLU A 880 -16.00 -7.16 31.37
C GLU A 880 -14.71 -6.38 31.67
N ARG A 881 -14.49 -5.23 31.02
CA ARG A 881 -13.34 -4.35 31.25
C ARG A 881 -13.45 -3.55 32.56
N THR A 882 -13.81 -4.19 33.65
CA THR A 882 -13.94 -3.57 34.99
C THR A 882 -12.69 -3.75 35.83
N GLY A 883 -11.91 -4.81 35.58
CA GLY A 883 -10.65 -5.12 36.25
C GLY A 883 -9.41 -4.86 35.40
N PHE A 884 -8.31 -5.50 35.80
CA PHE A 884 -7.00 -5.41 35.15
C PHE A 884 -6.70 -6.61 34.23
N ASP A 885 -7.72 -7.38 33.87
CA ASP A 885 -7.61 -8.45 32.89
C ASP A 885 -7.15 -7.92 31.54
N LEU A 886 -6.42 -8.75 30.81
CA LEU A 886 -5.84 -8.39 29.53
C LEU A 886 -6.95 -8.08 28.52
N VAL A 887 -6.88 -6.90 27.89
CA VAL A 887 -7.93 -6.41 26.99
C VAL A 887 -7.81 -6.98 25.58
N GLU A 888 -6.60 -7.04 25.02
CA GLU A 888 -6.34 -7.61 23.69
C GLU A 888 -5.73 -9.01 23.85
N GLY A 889 -6.40 -10.03 23.33
CA GLY A 889 -5.92 -11.41 23.34
C GLY A 889 -4.80 -11.67 22.33
N THR A 890 -4.36 -12.93 22.25
CA THR A 890 -3.47 -13.41 21.18
C THR A 890 -4.32 -13.93 20.02
N LEU A 891 -3.82 -13.83 18.78
CA LEU A 891 -4.46 -14.52 17.67
C LEU A 891 -4.49 -16.02 17.93
N ARG A 892 -5.64 -16.66 17.65
CA ARG A 892 -5.71 -18.12 17.55
C ARG A 892 -4.82 -18.60 16.41
N GLU A 893 -4.31 -19.82 16.50
CA GLU A 893 -3.40 -20.38 15.50
C GLU A 893 -3.89 -20.23 14.06
N GLU A 894 -5.11 -20.70 13.74
CA GLU A 894 -5.68 -20.60 12.40
C GLU A 894 -5.73 -19.15 11.90
N ALA A 895 -6.15 -18.23 12.76
CA ALA A 895 -6.22 -16.80 12.45
C ALA A 895 -4.82 -16.20 12.25
N ALA A 896 -3.81 -16.63 13.01
CA ALA A 896 -2.43 -16.21 12.85
C ALA A 896 -1.82 -16.72 11.53
N ARG A 897 -2.08 -17.99 11.15
CA ARG A 897 -1.65 -18.54 9.84
C ARG A 897 -2.26 -17.75 8.69
N ALA A 898 -3.59 -17.53 8.75
CA ALA A 898 -4.32 -16.81 7.71
C ALA A 898 -3.86 -15.34 7.61
N GLU A 899 -3.68 -14.66 8.75
CA GLU A 899 -3.17 -13.29 8.78
C GLU A 899 -1.74 -13.18 8.26
N ALA A 900 -0.90 -14.15 8.58
CA ALA A 900 0.47 -14.21 8.09
C ALA A 900 0.53 -14.45 6.57
N ALA A 901 -0.39 -15.26 6.03
CA ALA A 901 -0.53 -15.50 4.59
C ALA A 901 -0.98 -14.25 3.80
N ARG A 902 -1.58 -13.24 4.46
CA ARG A 902 -1.90 -11.94 3.84
C ARG A 902 -0.67 -11.10 3.49
N CYS A 903 0.51 -11.43 4.03
CA CYS A 903 1.76 -10.71 3.79
C CYS A 903 2.23 -10.82 2.32
N MET A 904 2.51 -9.66 1.70
CA MET A 904 2.87 -9.58 0.27
C MET A 904 4.35 -9.88 -0.05
N GLN A 905 5.14 -10.29 0.95
CA GLN A 905 6.55 -10.68 0.80
C GLN A 905 7.43 -9.62 0.09
N CYS A 906 7.24 -8.35 0.46
CA CYS A 906 7.87 -7.21 -0.22
C CYS A 906 9.40 -7.14 -0.12
N SER A 907 10.02 -7.86 0.83
CA SER A 907 11.48 -7.92 0.94
C SER A 907 12.10 -8.86 -0.11
N ALA A 908 11.30 -9.78 -0.67
CA ALA A 908 11.77 -10.76 -1.65
C ALA A 908 11.42 -10.38 -3.09
N PHE A 909 10.26 -9.76 -3.35
CA PHE A 909 9.93 -9.24 -4.68
C PHE A 909 8.89 -8.10 -4.64
N CYS A 910 9.01 -7.15 -5.57
CA CYS A 910 8.13 -5.99 -5.66
C CYS A 910 7.02 -6.15 -6.71
N ASP A 911 7.34 -6.20 -8.02
CA ASP A 911 6.40 -6.36 -9.17
C ASP A 911 5.17 -5.41 -9.23
N LYS A 912 4.99 -4.50 -8.26
CA LYS A 912 3.75 -3.73 -8.12
C LYS A 912 3.49 -2.83 -9.32
N CYS A 913 4.53 -2.24 -9.91
CA CYS A 913 4.43 -1.44 -11.14
C CYS A 913 4.01 -2.27 -12.37
N VAL A 914 4.29 -3.57 -12.40
CA VAL A 914 3.87 -4.52 -13.43
C VAL A 914 2.39 -4.83 -13.27
N GLU A 915 1.96 -5.11 -12.04
CA GLU A 915 0.57 -5.46 -11.71
C GLU A 915 -0.41 -4.31 -11.97
N VAL A 916 -0.06 -3.08 -11.53
CA VAL A 916 -0.96 -1.92 -11.64
C VAL A 916 -0.95 -1.25 -13.02
N CYS A 917 -0.01 -1.62 -13.90
CA CYS A 917 0.05 -1.00 -15.22
C CYS A 917 -1.07 -1.54 -16.11
N PRO A 918 -2.09 -0.73 -16.47
CA PRO A 918 -3.18 -1.22 -17.30
C PRO A 918 -2.69 -1.64 -18.69
N ASN A 919 -1.67 -0.94 -19.23
CA ASN A 919 -1.12 -1.21 -20.56
C ASN A 919 -0.05 -2.31 -20.58
N ARG A 920 0.26 -2.90 -19.42
CA ARG A 920 1.34 -3.90 -19.27
C ARG A 920 2.66 -3.40 -19.84
N ALA A 921 3.01 -2.14 -19.57
CA ALA A 921 4.24 -1.52 -20.05
C ALA A 921 5.47 -1.87 -19.18
N ASN A 922 5.28 -2.20 -17.90
CA ASN A 922 6.40 -2.64 -17.05
C ASN A 922 6.55 -4.16 -17.12
N TYR A 923 7.77 -4.65 -17.31
CA TYR A 923 8.11 -6.07 -17.25
C TYR A 923 9.21 -6.34 -16.24
N THR A 924 9.20 -7.56 -15.73
CA THR A 924 10.25 -8.04 -14.83
C THR A 924 11.20 -8.92 -15.61
N TYR A 925 12.50 -8.64 -15.52
CA TYR A 925 13.56 -9.52 -16.03
C TYR A 925 14.44 -10.01 -14.88
N LEU A 926 15.13 -11.14 -15.09
CA LEU A 926 16.03 -11.70 -14.08
C LEU A 926 17.49 -11.57 -14.53
N THR A 927 18.35 -11.19 -13.59
CA THR A 927 19.80 -11.16 -13.72
C THR A 927 20.41 -11.78 -12.46
N PRO A 928 21.52 -12.54 -12.53
CA PRO A 928 22.27 -12.85 -11.31
C PRO A 928 22.81 -11.57 -10.66
N PRO A 929 23.13 -11.58 -9.36
CA PRO A 929 23.83 -10.45 -8.73
C PRO A 929 25.18 -10.22 -9.44
N VAL A 930 25.50 -8.96 -9.72
CA VAL A 930 26.71 -8.57 -10.47
C VAL A 930 27.62 -7.77 -9.56
N HIS A 931 28.82 -8.27 -9.30
CA HIS A 931 29.82 -7.63 -8.45
C HIS A 931 31.14 -7.61 -9.21
N VAL A 932 31.48 -6.49 -9.84
CA VAL A 932 32.69 -6.34 -10.67
C VAL A 932 33.40 -5.04 -10.37
N MET A 933 34.72 -5.01 -10.60
CA MET A 933 35.52 -3.79 -10.60
C MET A 933 35.63 -3.30 -12.03
N LEU A 934 35.14 -2.09 -12.29
CA LEU A 934 35.16 -1.49 -13.62
C LEU A 934 36.38 -0.57 -13.77
N PRO A 935 37.14 -0.67 -14.86
CA PRO A 935 38.28 0.20 -15.09
C PRO A 935 37.84 1.64 -15.37
N LEU A 936 38.60 2.59 -14.84
CA LEU A 936 38.48 4.03 -15.09
C LEU A 936 39.51 4.44 -16.14
N LEU A 937 39.04 5.05 -17.23
CA LEU A 937 39.88 5.47 -18.35
C LEU A 937 40.19 6.94 -18.31
N TYR A 938 41.43 7.29 -18.63
CA TYR A 938 41.86 8.67 -18.85
C TYR A 938 42.50 8.83 -20.22
N CYS A 939 42.28 10.00 -20.81
CA CYS A 939 42.97 10.43 -22.01
C CYS A 939 44.11 11.38 -21.61
N GLN A 940 45.36 10.95 -21.78
CA GLN A 940 46.54 11.78 -21.57
C GLN A 940 47.39 11.80 -22.83
N ASP A 941 47.76 12.99 -23.30
CA ASP A 941 48.59 13.19 -24.51
C ASP A 941 48.06 12.49 -25.78
N GLY A 942 46.75 12.26 -25.86
CA GLY A 942 46.10 11.58 -26.99
C GLY A 942 46.07 10.06 -26.90
N GLU A 943 46.53 9.48 -25.79
CA GLU A 943 46.51 8.04 -25.52
C GLU A 943 45.53 7.69 -24.38
N LEU A 944 44.92 6.50 -24.45
CA LEU A 944 44.06 5.97 -23.40
C LEU A 944 44.87 5.13 -22.42
N ALA A 945 44.65 5.35 -21.14
CA ALA A 945 45.20 4.52 -20.07
C ALA A 945 44.13 4.18 -19.02
N VAL A 946 44.25 3.01 -18.42
CA VAL A 946 43.51 2.64 -17.20
C VAL A 946 44.27 3.20 -16.01
N THR A 947 43.65 4.07 -15.22
CA THR A 947 44.33 4.74 -14.09
C THR A 947 43.75 4.36 -12.73
N GLY A 948 42.68 3.57 -12.71
CA GLY A 948 42.00 3.14 -11.50
C GLY A 948 40.83 2.23 -11.80
N GLU A 949 40.10 1.85 -10.76
CA GLU A 949 38.91 1.01 -10.85
C GLU A 949 37.82 1.54 -9.91
N GLU A 950 36.55 1.27 -10.23
CA GLU A 950 35.41 1.55 -9.38
C GLU A 950 34.53 0.30 -9.18
N PRO A 951 33.87 0.12 -8.03
CA PRO A 951 32.96 -0.99 -7.84
C PRO A 951 31.62 -0.76 -8.57
N PHE A 952 31.14 -1.78 -9.26
CA PHE A 952 29.79 -1.88 -9.78
C PHE A 952 29.07 -3.07 -9.15
N ARG A 953 27.90 -2.79 -8.55
CA ARG A 953 27.13 -3.76 -7.80
C ARG A 953 25.65 -3.69 -8.17
N ILE A 954 25.07 -4.84 -8.43
CA ILE A 954 23.63 -5.09 -8.48
C ILE A 954 23.39 -6.31 -7.59
N GLU A 955 22.63 -6.11 -6.51
CA GLU A 955 22.44 -7.15 -5.48
C GLU A 955 21.19 -7.99 -5.74
N GLN A 956 20.16 -7.39 -6.34
CA GLN A 956 18.86 -8.05 -6.49
C GLN A 956 18.78 -8.78 -7.82
N THR A 957 18.21 -9.98 -7.79
CA THR A 957 18.11 -10.79 -9.00
C THR A 957 17.00 -10.35 -9.94
N ARG A 958 16.00 -9.65 -9.40
CA ARG A 958 14.76 -9.30 -10.07
C ARG A 958 14.73 -7.80 -10.33
N GLN A 959 14.73 -7.44 -11.60
CA GLN A 959 14.81 -6.06 -12.06
C GLN A 959 13.62 -5.69 -12.95
N ILE A 960 13.36 -4.40 -13.12
CA ILE A 960 12.22 -3.89 -13.91
C ILE A 960 12.74 -3.20 -15.16
N ILE A 961 12.12 -3.51 -16.30
CA ILE A 961 12.27 -2.78 -17.56
C ILE A 961 10.93 -2.14 -17.93
N HIS A 962 10.97 -0.92 -18.48
CA HIS A 962 9.80 -0.21 -18.95
C HIS A 962 9.73 -0.23 -20.48
N LEU A 963 8.65 -0.74 -21.07
CA LEU A 963 8.38 -0.69 -22.50
C LEU A 963 7.61 0.58 -22.84
N ASP A 964 8.33 1.54 -23.39
CA ASP A 964 7.82 2.89 -23.56
C ASP A 964 6.69 2.97 -24.59
N ASP A 965 6.75 2.15 -25.64
CA ASP A 965 5.73 2.04 -26.68
C ASP A 965 4.31 1.85 -26.10
N PHE A 966 4.14 1.09 -25.03
CA PHE A 966 2.83 0.85 -24.41
C PHE A 966 2.43 1.91 -23.39
N CYS A 967 3.37 2.73 -22.94
CA CYS A 967 3.12 3.69 -21.90
C CYS A 967 2.27 4.86 -22.41
N ASN A 968 1.43 5.34 -21.52
CA ASN A 968 0.65 6.55 -21.69
C ASN A 968 0.84 7.55 -20.55
N GLU A 969 1.81 7.29 -19.68
CA GLU A 969 2.14 8.15 -18.54
C GLU A 969 0.93 8.45 -17.65
N CYS A 970 0.01 7.49 -17.51
CA CYS A 970 -1.18 7.69 -16.67
C CYS A 970 -0.85 7.98 -15.20
N GLY A 971 0.37 7.68 -14.74
CA GLY A 971 0.84 7.93 -13.38
C GLY A 971 0.60 6.78 -12.40
N ASN A 972 -0.21 5.78 -12.77
CA ASN A 972 -0.66 4.76 -11.82
C ASN A 972 0.49 3.94 -11.19
N CYS A 973 1.53 3.61 -11.97
CA CYS A 973 2.71 2.93 -11.43
C CYS A 973 3.55 3.81 -10.48
N ALA A 974 3.50 5.14 -10.62
CA ALA A 974 4.15 6.08 -9.71
C ALA A 974 3.37 6.21 -8.39
N THR A 975 2.03 6.28 -8.44
CA THR A 975 1.16 6.24 -7.26
C THR A 975 1.52 5.06 -6.37
N PHE A 976 1.64 3.87 -6.96
CA PHE A 976 1.86 2.64 -6.22
C PHE A 976 3.32 2.24 -6.01
N CYS A 977 4.30 2.88 -6.64
CA CYS A 977 5.70 2.60 -6.37
C CYS A 977 5.98 2.76 -4.87
N VAL A 978 6.77 1.88 -4.26
CA VAL A 978 7.13 2.05 -2.83
C VAL A 978 8.19 3.13 -2.64
N HIS A 979 8.89 3.52 -3.70
CA HIS A 979 9.87 4.61 -3.67
C HIS A 979 9.21 5.96 -4.03
N GLN A 980 9.91 7.04 -3.72
CA GLN A 980 9.62 8.38 -4.25
C GLN A 980 10.12 8.49 -5.70
N GLY A 981 9.42 7.82 -6.63
CA GLY A 981 9.78 7.81 -8.04
C GLY A 981 8.68 7.32 -8.97
N LYS A 982 8.96 7.38 -10.26
CA LYS A 982 8.07 7.12 -11.39
C LYS A 982 8.64 5.97 -12.22
N PRO A 983 8.15 4.73 -12.04
CA PRO A 983 8.68 3.58 -12.79
C PRO A 983 8.69 3.75 -14.31
N TYR A 984 7.72 4.47 -14.88
CA TYR A 984 7.67 4.73 -16.32
C TYR A 984 8.76 5.67 -16.84
N GLN A 985 9.42 6.42 -15.95
CA GLN A 985 10.43 7.41 -16.28
C GLN A 985 11.83 7.01 -15.77
N ASP A 986 11.92 6.47 -14.55
CA ASP A 986 13.19 6.24 -13.85
C ASP A 986 13.77 4.83 -14.09
N LYS A 987 12.93 3.85 -14.46
CA LYS A 987 13.41 2.52 -14.85
C LYS A 987 13.94 2.55 -16.29
N PRO A 988 14.87 1.66 -16.67
CA PRO A 988 15.41 1.67 -18.02
C PRO A 988 14.27 1.51 -19.05
N ARG A 989 14.17 2.46 -20.00
CA ARG A 989 13.09 2.50 -20.99
C ARG A 989 13.54 1.82 -22.27
N LEU A 990 12.96 0.66 -22.57
CA LEU A 990 13.16 -0.07 -23.80
C LEU A 990 12.13 0.35 -24.84
N PHE A 991 12.62 0.64 -26.04
CA PHE A 991 11.82 0.98 -27.22
C PHE A 991 11.79 -0.21 -28.16
N LEU A 992 10.62 -0.52 -28.71
CA LEU A 992 10.45 -1.62 -29.67
C LEU A 992 10.78 -1.18 -31.10
N LYS A 993 10.76 0.13 -31.38
CA LYS A 993 11.07 0.71 -32.68
C LYS A 993 12.26 1.64 -32.60
N GLU A 994 13.20 1.47 -33.52
CA GLU A 994 14.38 2.34 -33.62
C GLU A 994 13.99 3.80 -33.84
N SER A 995 12.98 4.07 -34.69
CA SER A 995 12.52 5.42 -35.00
C SER A 995 12.05 6.19 -33.77
N ASP A 996 11.61 5.49 -32.74
CA ASP A 996 11.12 6.05 -31.49
C ASP A 996 12.28 6.28 -30.53
N PHE A 997 13.15 5.29 -30.39
CA PHE A 997 14.39 5.39 -29.63
C PHE A 997 15.24 6.61 -30.03
N VAL A 998 15.43 6.88 -31.33
CA VAL A 998 16.29 7.98 -31.79
C VAL A 998 15.75 9.38 -31.45
N GLN A 999 14.45 9.50 -31.16
CA GLN A 999 13.82 10.77 -30.78
C GLN A 999 14.04 11.10 -29.29
N GLU A 1000 14.43 10.11 -28.50
CA GLU A 1000 14.63 10.29 -27.06
C GLU A 1000 15.99 10.90 -26.75
N ASN A 1001 16.00 11.65 -25.64
CA ASN A 1001 17.20 12.29 -25.14
C ASN A 1001 17.85 11.53 -24.00
N ASP A 1002 17.09 10.80 -23.18
CA ASP A 1002 17.63 10.23 -21.94
C ASP A 1002 16.97 8.90 -21.55
N ASN A 1003 17.73 8.08 -20.81
CA ASN A 1003 17.28 6.80 -20.27
C ASN A 1003 16.56 5.91 -21.31
N ALA A 1004 17.05 5.90 -22.55
CA ALA A 1004 16.44 5.16 -23.65
C ALA A 1004 17.35 4.02 -24.12
N PHE A 1005 16.74 2.85 -24.37
CA PHE A 1005 17.41 1.63 -24.79
C PHE A 1005 16.72 1.03 -26.01
N TYR A 1006 17.51 0.48 -26.92
CA TYR A 1006 17.03 -0.25 -28.09
C TYR A 1006 17.90 -1.48 -28.32
N MET A 1007 17.28 -2.62 -28.64
CA MET A 1007 17.97 -3.88 -28.86
C MET A 1007 17.71 -4.40 -30.27
N GLU A 1008 18.77 -4.85 -30.94
CA GLU A 1008 18.69 -5.51 -32.24
C GLU A 1008 19.79 -6.57 -32.36
N GLY A 1009 19.38 -7.82 -32.57
CA GLY A 1009 20.30 -8.97 -32.62
C GLY A 1009 21.19 -9.03 -31.37
N ASN A 1010 22.51 -9.04 -31.57
CA ASN A 1010 23.49 -9.13 -30.48
C ASN A 1010 23.92 -7.75 -29.94
N THR A 1011 23.14 -6.70 -30.19
CA THR A 1011 23.48 -5.33 -29.83
C THR A 1011 22.41 -4.68 -28.97
N ILE A 1012 22.85 -3.96 -27.93
CA ILE A 1012 22.05 -2.96 -27.22
C ILE A 1012 22.63 -1.57 -27.47
N ARG A 1013 21.76 -0.59 -27.67
CA ARG A 1013 22.08 0.82 -27.83
C ARG A 1013 21.43 1.59 -26.69
N ARG A 1014 22.12 2.61 -26.19
CA ARG A 1014 21.63 3.51 -25.15
C ARG A 1014 21.72 4.96 -25.64
N ARG A 1015 20.73 5.78 -25.28
CA ARG A 1015 20.80 7.23 -25.42
C ARG A 1015 20.70 7.91 -24.07
N GLU A 1016 21.69 8.77 -23.80
CA GLU A 1016 21.79 9.58 -22.59
C GLU A 1016 22.21 11.00 -22.99
N LYS A 1017 21.48 12.03 -22.52
CA LYS A 1017 21.69 13.45 -22.89
C LYS A 1017 21.85 13.67 -24.41
N GLY A 1018 21.11 12.92 -25.23
CA GLY A 1018 21.11 12.98 -26.70
C GLY A 1018 22.33 12.32 -27.36
N VAL A 1019 23.23 11.71 -26.59
CA VAL A 1019 24.40 10.98 -27.08
C VAL A 1019 24.11 9.49 -27.07
N GLU A 1020 24.47 8.81 -28.17
CA GLU A 1020 24.30 7.37 -28.30
C GLU A 1020 25.60 6.61 -27.99
N SER A 1021 25.44 5.50 -27.29
CA SER A 1021 26.44 4.44 -27.13
C SER A 1021 25.88 3.10 -27.57
N LYS A 1022 26.77 2.17 -27.87
CA LYS A 1022 26.46 0.83 -28.37
C LYS A 1022 27.30 -0.20 -27.64
N LEU A 1023 26.69 -1.33 -27.29
CA LEU A 1023 27.35 -2.50 -26.76
C LEU A 1023 26.94 -3.73 -27.58
N SER A 1024 27.91 -4.47 -28.11
CA SER A 1024 27.67 -5.68 -28.89
C SER A 1024 28.33 -6.90 -28.25
N LEU A 1025 27.61 -8.01 -28.19
CA LEU A 1025 28.15 -9.29 -27.71
C LEU A 1025 28.98 -9.96 -28.83
N VAL A 1026 30.28 -10.17 -28.59
CA VAL A 1026 31.23 -10.75 -29.55
C VAL A 1026 32.11 -11.79 -28.85
N ASN A 1027 32.12 -13.04 -29.32
CA ASN A 1027 32.99 -14.12 -28.79
C ASN A 1027 32.99 -14.26 -27.25
N ASN A 1028 31.81 -14.22 -26.62
CA ASN A 1028 31.63 -14.23 -25.15
C ASN A 1028 32.31 -13.06 -24.41
N GLY A 1029 32.49 -11.93 -25.09
CA GLY A 1029 32.90 -10.65 -24.51
C GLY A 1029 32.09 -9.52 -25.11
N TRP A 1030 32.49 -8.28 -24.83
CA TRP A 1030 31.76 -7.09 -25.24
C TRP A 1030 32.61 -6.14 -26.07
N ASP A 1031 32.02 -5.64 -27.14
CA ASP A 1031 32.52 -4.47 -27.86
C ASP A 1031 31.64 -3.27 -27.50
N PHE A 1032 32.19 -2.35 -26.70
CA PHE A 1032 31.55 -1.09 -26.34
C PHE A 1032 32.06 0.04 -27.24
N GLU A 1033 31.14 0.85 -27.75
CA GLU A 1033 31.44 2.02 -28.55
C GLU A 1033 30.63 3.22 -28.06
N SER A 1034 31.32 4.31 -27.76
CA SER A 1034 30.70 5.60 -27.44
C SER A 1034 31.17 6.69 -28.41
N LYS A 1035 30.79 7.93 -28.15
CA LYS A 1035 31.33 9.10 -28.85
C LYS A 1035 32.82 9.30 -28.60
N LEU A 1036 33.34 8.83 -27.45
CA LEU A 1036 34.71 9.10 -27.00
C LEU A 1036 35.66 7.94 -27.28
N VAL A 1037 35.21 6.69 -27.15
CA VAL A 1037 36.07 5.51 -27.15
C VAL A 1037 35.41 4.31 -27.85
N ARG A 1038 36.24 3.35 -28.27
CA ARG A 1038 35.84 1.99 -28.60
C ARG A 1038 36.67 1.01 -27.78
N ILE A 1039 36.03 0.05 -27.12
CA ILE A 1039 36.67 -0.86 -26.17
C ILE A 1039 36.16 -2.27 -26.43
N SER A 1040 37.08 -3.22 -26.57
CA SER A 1040 36.77 -4.65 -26.53
C SER A 1040 37.17 -5.20 -25.16
N MET A 1041 36.27 -5.94 -24.53
CA MET A 1041 36.44 -6.46 -23.17
C MET A 1041 35.92 -7.89 -23.06
N SER A 1042 36.38 -8.63 -22.05
CA SER A 1042 35.81 -9.93 -21.67
C SER A 1042 34.44 -9.77 -20.97
N ASP A 1043 33.81 -10.90 -20.64
CA ASP A 1043 32.50 -10.96 -19.97
C ASP A 1043 32.48 -10.28 -18.59
N ASP A 1044 33.63 -10.27 -17.91
CA ASP A 1044 33.94 -9.68 -16.61
C ASP A 1044 34.56 -8.27 -16.72
N PHE A 1045 34.41 -7.61 -17.88
CA PHE A 1045 34.82 -6.23 -18.14
C PHE A 1045 36.34 -5.97 -18.11
N VAL A 1046 37.17 -7.02 -18.25
CA VAL A 1046 38.62 -6.85 -18.44
C VAL A 1046 38.88 -6.38 -19.87
N ILE A 1047 39.54 -5.22 -20.01
CA ILE A 1047 39.85 -4.61 -21.31
C ILE A 1047 40.89 -5.46 -22.06
N LYS A 1048 40.55 -5.82 -23.29
CA LYS A 1048 41.45 -6.48 -24.26
C LYS A 1048 42.06 -5.48 -25.22
N GLU A 1049 41.24 -4.58 -25.75
CA GLU A 1049 41.65 -3.54 -26.70
C GLU A 1049 40.87 -2.25 -26.41
N MET A 1050 41.52 -1.10 -26.59
CA MET A 1050 40.87 0.21 -26.47
C MET A 1050 41.42 1.18 -27.52
N ALA A 1051 40.53 2.00 -28.08
CA ALA A 1051 40.84 2.99 -29.09
C ALA A 1051 40.14 4.32 -28.77
N LEU A 1052 40.91 5.42 -28.82
CA LEU A 1052 40.39 6.77 -28.64
C LEU A 1052 39.72 7.24 -29.93
N LYS A 1053 38.48 7.72 -29.84
CA LYS A 1053 37.77 8.40 -30.95
C LYS A 1053 37.86 9.91 -30.81
N LYS A 1054 37.74 10.43 -29.58
CA LYS A 1054 37.84 11.86 -29.29
C LYS A 1054 38.42 12.07 -27.89
N ALA A 1055 39.37 13.00 -27.76
CA ALA A 1055 39.92 13.40 -26.47
C ALA A 1055 38.83 13.93 -25.51
N PHE A 1056 39.00 13.65 -24.22
CA PHE A 1056 38.11 14.07 -23.14
C PHE A 1056 38.92 14.39 -21.88
N GLU A 1057 38.34 15.20 -21.00
CA GLU A 1057 38.93 15.56 -19.71
C GLU A 1057 38.25 14.77 -18.58
N GLY A 1058 39.04 14.38 -17.57
CA GLY A 1058 38.58 13.60 -16.42
C GLY A 1058 38.55 12.08 -16.65
N ALA A 1059 38.01 11.35 -15.66
CA ALA A 1059 37.84 9.90 -15.72
C ALA A 1059 36.60 9.54 -16.54
N LEU A 1060 36.72 8.58 -17.44
CA LEU A 1060 35.60 7.91 -18.10
C LEU A 1060 35.32 6.57 -17.42
N SER A 1061 34.11 6.43 -16.88
CA SER A 1061 33.58 5.20 -16.28
C SER A 1061 33.05 4.24 -17.34
N LEU A 1062 33.25 2.93 -17.14
CA LEU A 1062 32.59 1.87 -17.93
C LEU A 1062 31.26 1.39 -17.33
N ARG A 1063 30.71 2.10 -16.34
CA ARG A 1063 29.41 1.78 -15.72
C ARG A 1063 28.29 1.66 -16.75
N GLU A 1064 28.27 2.55 -17.73
CA GLU A 1064 27.30 2.51 -18.82
C GLU A 1064 27.32 1.18 -19.58
N ALA A 1065 28.51 0.68 -19.93
CA ALA A 1065 28.66 -0.61 -20.60
C ALA A 1065 28.19 -1.77 -19.70
N ALA A 1066 28.46 -1.70 -18.40
CA ALA A 1066 28.01 -2.70 -17.44
C ALA A 1066 26.48 -2.74 -17.28
N GLU A 1067 25.83 -1.57 -17.19
CA GLU A 1067 24.38 -1.46 -17.13
C GLU A 1067 23.72 -2.01 -18.41
N MET A 1068 24.27 -1.66 -19.57
CA MET A 1068 23.82 -2.18 -20.87
C MET A 1068 23.96 -3.70 -20.96
N ALA A 1069 25.08 -4.26 -20.49
CA ALA A 1069 25.31 -5.70 -20.45
C ALA A 1069 24.29 -6.43 -19.56
N VAL A 1070 24.00 -5.87 -18.38
CA VAL A 1070 23.00 -6.42 -17.44
C VAL A 1070 21.62 -6.45 -18.08
N ILE A 1071 21.20 -5.33 -18.67
CA ILE A 1071 19.89 -5.23 -19.34
C ILE A 1071 19.83 -6.20 -20.52
N PHE A 1072 20.86 -6.22 -21.38
CA PHE A 1072 20.92 -7.11 -22.54
C PHE A 1072 20.80 -8.58 -22.13
N ARG A 1073 21.60 -9.03 -21.15
CA ARG A 1073 21.54 -10.41 -20.64
C ARG A 1073 20.19 -10.72 -20.02
N GLY A 1074 19.68 -9.81 -19.20
CA GLY A 1074 18.39 -9.96 -18.53
C GLY A 1074 17.23 -10.14 -19.51
N ILE A 1075 17.13 -9.27 -20.51
CA ILE A 1075 16.11 -9.35 -21.56
C ILE A 1075 16.30 -10.62 -22.40
N THR A 1076 17.51 -10.89 -22.88
CA THR A 1076 17.77 -12.07 -23.73
C THR A 1076 17.43 -13.38 -23.01
N ASN A 1077 17.69 -13.46 -21.70
CA ASN A 1077 17.46 -14.69 -20.92
C ASN A 1077 16.02 -14.88 -20.45
N THR A 1078 15.26 -13.81 -20.22
CA THR A 1078 13.94 -13.90 -19.55
C THR A 1078 12.79 -13.26 -20.29
N LEU A 1079 13.08 -12.35 -21.22
CA LEU A 1079 12.13 -11.61 -22.02
C LEU A 1079 12.46 -11.72 -23.52
N SER A 1080 12.98 -12.88 -23.94
CA SER A 1080 13.46 -13.10 -25.32
C SER A 1080 12.36 -12.92 -26.38
N PHE A 1081 11.10 -13.11 -25.98
CA PHE A 1081 9.90 -12.85 -26.79
C PHE A 1081 9.66 -11.37 -27.14
N LEU A 1082 10.40 -10.44 -26.51
CA LEU A 1082 10.40 -9.02 -26.89
C LEU A 1082 11.26 -8.72 -28.13
N LEU A 1083 12.11 -9.68 -28.55
CA LEU A 1083 13.13 -9.51 -29.59
C LEU A 1083 12.72 -10.03 -30.98
#